data_AF-A0A924W535-F1
#
_entry.id   AF-A0A924W535-F1
#
_cell.length_a   1.000
_cell.length_b   1.000
_cell.length_c   1.000
_cell.angle_alpha   90.00
_cell.angle_beta   90.00
_cell.angle_gamma   90.00
#
_symmetry.space_group_name_H-M   'P 1'
#
loop_
_entity.id
_entity.type
_entity.pdbx_description
1 polymer ?
#
loop_
_entity_poly.entity_id
_entity_poly.type
_entity_poly.pdbx_seq_one_letter_code
_entity_poly.pdbx_strand_id
1 'polypeptide(L)'
;MQRVMRWTPWLVLAGIGIATMAAVKTSIPVPRTAPSLPSRQPASWQVPDAWKPGTSHTVEFAWDGELFEDEEQPTSRELMDQALDWLALAAALGLQAGPDQIHEAAFDRMPARHALVRSAFSLEYGVTRWLSIGTIGLIAVIPAVDPQLEQREVESRRWRHLAEIADTYVQNTGEQPPYLHEFAYVMAPDRGSATLEYRGQIAGEQLFGPESGYVRSEWIENAEQVGGFLSKSNLLVGVEWETASPPRKLRLLGRSIEGYRGIGLEEVASIWQARQDVSSKYAALDAELNKQVRAKKAEIEEKWSQKPDESKSFPGTTPKKRGGSKEGLFTLPLADPPKLSTGPALLQPAGKFLSAQAEFNAAQQVIEENFAKVIAESGLTGGTGFSLDPTYDWAKLADEFERPSMPGLIQLNTNAKARMSTSEMQSIRGGGGGGAAARAASATFDAWLHRVAALGDAEVDSARSFLGQISRTTSLQQARYDGPLRGTEVGMNLFYTDLLAKLWSFDYRRSTPSRFVEGFEPPTRRPRSPAYDALNNEYSNSRLWFGPEPSKFLRTQRGLYLSHRIVRLYSASNDPTRPGREVPTAPFWESFDSWWHTHYEEVAWHEQEYQRLNEIMKWSTAVAMLDDTDSLSALKILADVRFPRDHWFPSWVRERQVPLALKFDKWDEVRFFPRQGTSDEAERLPILEQRNWSGTLSGGVSLATAGTFAKKPAMDFARSVPVSVRRAGLRVPDISVSSTGTRLSTLRGDSIVLERQGTGFVTNIKPDPSTRFRGVVGDATVSKVSHAVDVDGAGV
;
A
#
# COMPACT_ATOMS: atom_id res chain seq x y z
N MET A 1 -7.33 -29.66 -10.91
CA MET A 1 -8.23 -28.54 -11.26
C MET A 1 -9.45 -28.39 -10.29
N GLN A 2 -9.35 -28.80 -9.01
CA GLN A 2 -10.48 -28.79 -8.05
C GLN A 2 -10.16 -28.12 -6.68
N ARG A 3 -9.15 -27.25 -6.59
CA ARG A 3 -8.72 -26.65 -5.29
C ARG A 3 -8.71 -25.11 -5.20
N VAL A 4 -9.22 -24.37 -6.19
CA VAL A 4 -9.10 -22.89 -6.21
C VAL A 4 -10.38 -22.12 -5.86
N MET A 5 -11.57 -22.74 -5.80
CA MET A 5 -12.82 -22.06 -5.39
C MET A 5 -13.15 -22.22 -3.89
N ARG A 6 -12.35 -21.63 -2.99
CA ARG A 6 -12.67 -21.61 -1.54
C ARG A 6 -12.68 -20.24 -0.87
N TRP A 7 -12.61 -19.15 -1.62
CA TRP A 7 -12.64 -17.79 -1.08
C TRP A 7 -13.89 -17.01 -1.50
N THR A 8 -15.07 -17.61 -1.29
CA THR A 8 -16.38 -16.91 -1.38
C THR A 8 -17.48 -17.69 -0.66
N PRO A 9 -17.53 -17.71 0.69
CA PRO A 9 -18.84 -17.90 1.33
C PRO A 9 -19.16 -16.95 2.49
N TRP A 10 -18.32 -15.97 2.81
CA TRP A 10 -18.61 -15.04 3.93
C TRP A 10 -19.69 -13.99 3.62
N LEU A 11 -20.05 -13.76 2.35
CA LEU A 11 -21.13 -12.83 1.99
C LEU A 11 -22.54 -13.45 1.99
N VAL A 12 -22.66 -14.78 1.96
CA VAL A 12 -23.98 -15.46 1.90
C VAL A 12 -24.64 -15.58 3.28
N LEU A 13 -23.87 -15.54 4.38
CA LEU A 13 -24.43 -15.57 5.74
C LEU A 13 -24.82 -14.19 6.30
N ALA A 14 -24.37 -13.08 5.70
CA ALA A 14 -24.77 -11.73 6.09
C ALA A 14 -26.17 -11.34 5.57
N GLY A 15 -26.66 -12.00 4.50
CA GLY A 15 -27.93 -11.65 3.83
C GLY A 15 -29.20 -12.14 4.53
N ILE A 16 -29.13 -13.09 5.46
CA ILE A 16 -30.32 -13.72 6.10
C ILE A 16 -30.65 -13.08 7.47
N GLY A 17 -29.81 -12.15 7.97
CA GLY A 17 -29.98 -11.51 9.28
C GLY A 17 -30.52 -10.07 9.29
N ILE A 18 -31.02 -9.52 8.18
CA ILE A 18 -31.30 -8.06 8.06
C ILE A 18 -32.80 -7.68 7.96
N ALA A 19 -33.73 -8.62 7.96
CA ALA A 19 -35.17 -8.29 7.82
C ALA A 19 -35.90 -7.89 9.11
N THR A 20 -35.27 -7.89 10.29
CA THR A 20 -35.91 -7.48 11.56
C THR A 20 -34.94 -6.80 12.54
N MET A 21 -34.21 -5.77 12.06
CA MET A 21 -33.66 -4.75 12.97
C MET A 21 -34.27 -3.39 12.62
N ALA A 22 -35.51 -3.17 13.10
CA ALA A 22 -35.94 -1.82 13.40
C ALA A 22 -34.96 -1.25 14.42
N ALA A 23 -34.24 -0.21 14.01
CA ALA A 23 -33.20 0.44 14.79
C ALA A 23 -33.77 1.01 16.10
N VAL A 24 -33.69 0.24 17.18
CA VAL A 24 -33.59 0.81 18.52
C VAL A 24 -32.19 1.39 18.61
N LYS A 25 -32.03 2.65 18.17
CA LYS A 25 -30.89 3.49 18.55
C LYS A 25 -30.98 3.71 20.07
N THR A 26 -30.44 2.79 20.85
CA THR A 26 -29.99 3.13 22.20
C THR A 26 -28.79 4.04 22.03
N SER A 27 -29.06 5.35 21.98
CA SER A 27 -28.04 6.37 22.18
C SER A 27 -27.47 6.16 23.57
N ILE A 28 -26.38 5.39 23.67
CA ILE A 28 -25.49 5.49 24.82
C ILE A 28 -24.96 6.93 24.76
N PRO A 29 -25.25 7.79 25.75
CA PRO A 29 -24.70 9.13 25.76
C PRO A 29 -23.18 9.00 25.88
N VAL A 30 -22.49 9.20 24.77
CA VAL A 30 -21.05 9.44 24.77
C VAL A 30 -20.85 10.77 25.51
N PRO A 31 -20.07 10.82 26.60
CA PRO A 31 -19.83 12.07 27.32
C PRO A 31 -19.32 13.14 26.35
N ARG A 32 -20.05 14.26 26.25
CA ARG A 32 -19.81 15.36 25.30
C ARG A 32 -18.53 16.17 25.54
N THR A 33 -17.74 15.78 26.52
CA THR A 33 -16.41 16.32 26.79
C THR A 33 -15.55 15.15 27.18
N ALA A 34 -14.66 14.71 26.29
CA ALA A 34 -13.49 13.97 26.76
C ALA A 34 -12.81 14.91 27.76
N PRO A 35 -12.71 14.57 29.06
CA PRO A 35 -11.91 15.38 29.96
C PRO A 35 -10.53 15.50 29.33
N SER A 36 -10.03 16.73 29.16
CA SER A 36 -8.61 16.96 28.94
C SER A 36 -7.91 16.10 29.98
N LEU A 37 -7.15 15.09 29.53
CA LEU A 37 -6.43 14.23 30.45
C LEU A 37 -5.70 15.16 31.41
N PRO A 38 -5.89 15.05 32.74
CA PRO A 38 -4.94 15.67 33.63
C PRO A 38 -3.59 15.13 33.17
N SER A 39 -2.69 16.03 32.76
CA SER A 39 -1.31 15.68 32.52
C SER A 39 -0.81 15.09 33.84
N ARG A 40 -0.94 13.77 34.03
CA ARG A 40 -0.12 13.07 34.99
C ARG A 40 1.26 13.31 34.45
N GLN A 41 1.91 14.37 34.92
CA GLN A 41 3.35 14.45 34.85
C GLN A 41 3.81 13.11 35.40
N PRO A 42 4.40 12.23 34.57
CA PRO A 42 5.00 11.02 35.11
C PRO A 42 5.89 11.47 36.27
N ALA A 43 5.88 10.71 37.37
CA ALA A 43 6.77 10.98 38.50
C ALA A 43 8.15 11.33 37.92
N SER A 44 8.64 12.54 38.21
CA SER A 44 9.68 13.21 37.44
C SER A 44 10.86 12.26 37.20
N TRP A 45 10.88 11.62 36.04
CA TRP A 45 12.01 10.80 35.65
C TRP A 45 13.18 11.76 35.52
N GLN A 46 14.25 11.51 36.26
CA GLN A 46 15.43 12.36 36.27
C GLN A 46 16.47 11.76 35.35
N VAL A 47 17.01 12.60 34.47
CA VAL A 47 18.14 12.22 33.63
C VAL A 47 19.31 11.82 34.54
N PRO A 48 19.91 10.63 34.37
CA PRO A 48 21.06 10.21 35.16
C PRO A 48 22.20 11.23 35.10
N ASP A 49 22.94 11.40 36.21
CA ASP A 49 24.04 12.36 36.30
C ASP A 49 25.13 12.18 35.22
N ALA A 50 25.27 10.96 34.68
CA ALA A 50 26.19 10.64 33.59
C ALA A 50 25.81 11.30 32.25
N TRP A 51 24.56 11.75 32.10
CA TRP A 51 24.03 12.34 30.87
C TRP A 51 23.56 13.77 31.11
N LYS A 52 24.49 14.67 31.41
CA LYS A 52 24.20 16.11 31.45
C LYS A 52 24.24 16.68 30.03
N PRO A 53 23.45 17.69 29.68
CA PRO A 53 23.56 18.34 28.37
C PRO A 53 25.01 18.73 28.04
N GLY A 54 25.50 18.30 26.88
CA GLY A 54 26.87 18.48 26.41
C GLY A 54 27.85 17.36 26.80
N THR A 55 27.43 16.36 27.58
CA THR A 55 28.29 15.19 27.83
C THR A 55 28.29 14.24 26.64
N SER A 56 29.48 13.80 26.25
CA SER A 56 29.71 12.84 25.18
C SER A 56 30.21 11.51 25.72
N HIS A 57 29.74 10.41 25.14
CA HIS A 57 30.15 9.05 25.46
C HIS A 57 30.57 8.33 24.18
N THR A 58 31.56 7.44 24.28
CA THR A 58 31.96 6.59 23.15
C THR A 58 31.24 5.26 23.23
N VAL A 59 30.62 4.85 22.13
CA VAL A 59 30.04 3.54 21.93
C VAL A 59 30.94 2.78 20.97
N GLU A 60 31.44 1.64 21.39
CA GLU A 60 32.26 0.74 20.58
C GLU A 60 31.39 -0.39 20.03
N PHE A 61 31.59 -0.73 18.76
CA PHE A 61 30.91 -1.79 18.06
C PHE A 61 31.90 -2.93 17.78
N ALA A 62 31.56 -4.13 18.24
CA ALA A 62 32.26 -5.35 17.86
C ALA A 62 31.35 -6.14 16.91
N TRP A 63 31.68 -6.14 15.62
CA TRP A 63 30.99 -6.98 14.64
C TRP A 63 31.68 -8.32 14.58
N ASP A 64 30.96 -9.40 14.87
CA ASP A 64 31.48 -10.74 14.63
C ASP A 64 31.47 -11.00 13.12
N GLY A 65 32.65 -10.95 12.51
CA GLY A 65 32.84 -11.18 11.07
C GLY A 65 32.53 -12.61 10.64
N GLU A 66 32.44 -13.56 11.59
CA GLU A 66 32.11 -14.97 11.28
C GLU A 66 30.61 -15.18 11.01
N LEU A 67 29.75 -14.20 11.32
CA LEU A 67 28.31 -14.32 11.13
C LEU A 67 27.87 -14.30 9.65
N PHE A 68 28.74 -13.87 8.74
CA PHE A 68 28.40 -13.70 7.33
C PHE A 68 29.39 -14.48 6.45
N GLU A 69 28.88 -15.35 5.58
CA GLU A 69 29.67 -15.86 4.47
C GLU A 69 30.09 -14.68 3.57
N ASP A 70 31.24 -14.77 2.88
CA ASP A 70 31.85 -13.66 2.12
C ASP A 70 30.88 -12.96 1.13
N GLU A 71 29.83 -13.65 0.66
CA GLU A 71 28.84 -13.11 -0.28
C GLU A 71 27.64 -12.41 0.39
N GLU A 72 27.50 -12.46 1.73
CA GLU A 72 26.38 -11.87 2.50
C GLU A 72 26.81 -10.75 3.45
N GLN A 73 28.03 -10.21 3.30
CA GLN A 73 28.48 -9.13 4.16
C GLN A 73 27.59 -7.88 3.97
N PRO A 74 27.12 -7.27 5.07
CA PRO A 74 26.36 -6.03 5.00
C PRO A 74 27.19 -4.94 4.33
N THR A 75 26.54 -4.17 3.46
CA THR A 75 27.16 -3.00 2.82
C THR A 75 27.64 -2.00 3.88
N SER A 76 28.59 -1.12 3.54
CA SER A 76 29.03 -0.05 4.45
C SER A 76 27.86 0.79 4.96
N ARG A 77 26.84 0.98 4.12
CA ARG A 77 25.61 1.65 4.51
C ARG A 77 24.77 0.83 5.50
N GLU A 78 24.60 -0.48 5.29
CA GLU A 78 23.88 -1.34 6.24
C GLU A 78 24.61 -1.42 7.58
N LEU A 79 25.95 -1.49 7.59
CA LEU A 79 26.75 -1.42 8.82
C LEU A 79 26.53 -0.10 9.57
N MET A 80 26.49 1.02 8.84
CA MET A 80 26.15 2.33 9.40
C MET A 80 24.75 2.33 10.01
N ASP A 81 23.77 1.83 9.26
CA ASP A 81 22.38 1.80 9.71
C ASP A 81 22.19 0.86 10.92
N GLN A 82 22.93 -0.25 10.99
CA GLN A 82 22.99 -1.17 12.13
C GLN A 82 23.66 -0.53 13.35
N ALA A 83 24.77 0.21 13.16
CA ALA A 83 25.40 0.98 14.23
C ALA A 83 24.45 2.03 14.83
N LEU A 84 23.63 2.69 13.99
CA LEU A 84 22.62 3.64 14.47
C LEU A 84 21.53 2.95 15.31
N ASP A 85 21.11 1.75 14.94
CA ASP A 85 20.15 0.97 15.75
C ASP A 85 20.74 0.67 17.14
N TRP A 86 22.02 0.29 17.19
CA TRP A 86 22.75 0.07 18.45
C TRP A 86 22.92 1.37 19.26
N LEU A 87 23.17 2.50 18.61
CA LEU A 87 23.24 3.80 19.30
C LEU A 87 21.93 4.20 19.96
N ALA A 88 20.78 3.89 19.33
CA ALA A 88 19.48 4.14 19.94
C ALA A 88 19.26 3.29 21.20
N LEU A 89 19.69 2.02 21.17
CA LEU A 89 19.66 1.16 22.36
C LEU A 89 20.62 1.64 23.45
N ALA A 90 21.85 2.03 23.09
CA ALA A 90 22.81 2.60 24.02
C ALA A 90 22.29 3.88 24.69
N ALA A 91 21.63 4.75 23.93
CA ALA A 91 20.97 5.94 24.46
C ALA A 91 19.86 5.57 25.47
N ALA A 92 19.04 4.57 25.17
CA ALA A 92 17.99 4.10 26.08
C ALA A 92 18.56 3.55 27.39
N LEU A 93 19.62 2.75 27.31
CA LEU A 93 20.33 2.25 28.49
C LEU A 93 20.99 3.36 29.29
N GLY A 94 21.59 4.33 28.60
CA GLY A 94 22.17 5.52 29.22
C GLY A 94 21.15 6.28 30.07
N LEU A 95 19.90 6.33 29.61
CA LEU A 95 18.77 6.88 30.35
C LEU A 95 18.12 5.88 31.33
N GLN A 96 18.81 4.79 31.66
CA GLN A 96 18.35 3.77 32.60
C GLN A 96 16.95 3.22 32.25
N ALA A 97 16.65 3.09 30.95
CA ALA A 97 15.45 2.42 30.49
C ALA A 97 15.44 0.98 31.02
N GLY A 98 14.31 0.56 31.61
CA GLY A 98 14.16 -0.79 32.10
C GLY A 98 14.14 -1.81 30.95
N PRO A 99 14.58 -3.06 31.19
CA PRO A 99 14.57 -4.13 30.18
C PRO A 99 13.21 -4.30 29.47
N ASP A 100 12.10 -4.26 30.22
CA ASP A 100 10.74 -4.32 29.65
C ASP A 100 10.50 -3.18 28.63
N GLN A 101 10.97 -1.97 28.94
CA GLN A 101 10.74 -0.78 28.10
C GLN A 101 11.59 -0.81 26.83
N ILE A 102 12.83 -1.29 26.93
CA ILE A 102 13.73 -1.47 25.77
C ILE A 102 13.14 -2.53 24.85
N HIS A 103 12.71 -3.67 25.40
CA HIS A 103 12.11 -4.75 24.62
C HIS A 103 10.86 -4.29 23.88
N GLU A 104 9.94 -3.62 24.59
CA GLU A 104 8.73 -3.07 23.97
C GLU A 104 9.03 -2.00 22.91
N ALA A 105 10.09 -1.22 23.05
CA ALA A 105 10.44 -0.19 22.08
C ALA A 105 11.13 -0.76 20.82
N ALA A 106 11.92 -1.83 20.99
CA ALA A 106 12.71 -2.45 19.94
C ALA A 106 12.08 -3.71 19.32
N PHE A 107 10.85 -4.08 19.71
CA PHE A 107 10.25 -5.35 19.29
C PHE A 107 10.16 -5.59 17.77
N ASP A 108 10.02 -4.52 16.97
CA ASP A 108 9.97 -4.58 15.51
C ASP A 108 11.27 -4.11 14.85
N ARG A 109 12.30 -3.82 15.66
CA ARG A 109 13.60 -3.27 15.26
C ARG A 109 14.70 -4.24 15.69
N MET A 110 15.26 -4.96 14.73
CA MET A 110 16.44 -5.78 14.98
C MET A 110 17.68 -4.97 14.60
N PRO A 111 18.63 -4.74 15.52
CA PRO A 111 19.89 -4.08 15.18
C PRO A 111 20.71 -4.87 14.15
N ALA A 112 20.61 -6.19 14.14
CA ALA A 112 21.27 -7.04 13.16
C ALA A 112 20.56 -6.98 11.80
N ARG A 113 21.28 -6.53 10.77
CA ARG A 113 20.77 -6.39 9.39
C ARG A 113 21.25 -7.52 8.50
N HIS A 114 20.64 -8.69 8.66
CA HIS A 114 20.95 -9.86 7.84
C HIS A 114 19.87 -10.09 6.77
N ALA A 115 20.30 -10.41 5.54
CA ALA A 115 19.43 -10.57 4.37
C ALA A 115 18.26 -11.54 4.61
N LEU A 116 18.54 -12.71 5.21
CA LEU A 116 17.52 -13.68 5.58
C LEU A 116 16.43 -13.11 6.49
N VAL A 117 16.75 -12.40 7.57
CA VAL A 117 15.73 -11.99 8.56
C VAL A 117 15.08 -10.63 8.27
N ARG A 118 15.60 -9.85 7.31
CA ARG A 118 15.11 -8.49 7.00
C ARG A 118 13.60 -8.43 6.75
N SER A 119 13.03 -9.46 6.12
CA SER A 119 11.61 -9.52 5.78
C SER A 119 10.70 -9.58 7.02
N ALA A 120 11.23 -10.09 8.15
CA ALA A 120 10.49 -10.21 9.40
C ALA A 120 10.44 -8.92 10.24
N PHE A 121 11.35 -7.96 10.00
CA PHE A 121 11.50 -6.76 10.81
C PHE A 121 11.17 -5.48 10.04
N SER A 122 10.86 -4.41 10.78
CA SER A 122 10.72 -3.06 10.23
C SER A 122 12.05 -2.33 10.39
N LEU A 123 12.97 -2.56 9.47
CA LEU A 123 14.26 -1.88 9.46
C LEU A 123 14.07 -0.40 9.10
N GLU A 124 14.60 0.49 9.94
CA GLU A 124 14.68 1.93 9.63
C GLU A 124 15.94 2.20 8.82
N TYR A 125 15.91 3.20 7.94
CA TYR A 125 17.09 3.59 7.19
C TYR A 125 17.12 5.10 7.10
N GLY A 126 18.31 5.65 6.94
CA GLY A 126 18.53 7.08 6.97
C GLY A 126 19.47 7.45 8.11
N VAL A 127 19.67 8.75 8.29
CA VAL A 127 20.65 9.27 9.24
C VAL A 127 20.13 9.38 10.67
N THR A 128 18.85 9.09 10.93
CA THR A 128 18.22 9.24 12.24
C THR A 128 17.70 7.92 12.80
N ARG A 129 17.65 7.78 14.12
CA ARG A 129 16.94 6.71 14.82
C ARG A 129 16.15 7.26 15.99
N TRP A 130 15.15 6.51 16.43
CA TRP A 130 14.38 6.86 17.61
C TRP A 130 13.88 5.63 18.37
N LEU A 131 13.47 5.81 19.62
CA LEU A 131 12.80 4.78 20.42
C LEU A 131 11.75 5.43 21.32
N SER A 132 10.58 4.82 21.44
CA SER A 132 9.54 5.27 22.40
C SER A 132 9.62 4.42 23.67
N ILE A 133 10.18 4.97 24.73
CA ILE A 133 10.45 4.28 25.99
C ILE A 133 9.43 4.70 27.04
N GLY A 134 8.26 4.06 27.08
CA GLY A 134 7.25 4.21 28.13
C GLY A 134 7.15 5.61 28.79
N THR A 135 7.52 5.68 30.07
CA THR A 135 7.53 6.93 30.87
C THR A 135 8.81 7.75 30.74
N ILE A 136 9.77 7.37 29.92
CA ILE A 136 10.97 8.15 29.54
C ILE A 136 10.69 8.93 28.25
N GLY A 137 9.57 8.68 27.57
CA GLY A 137 9.21 9.44 26.36
C GLY A 137 10.02 9.00 25.13
N LEU A 138 10.32 9.96 24.26
CA LEU A 138 10.90 9.70 22.95
C LEU A 138 12.42 9.92 22.97
N ILE A 139 13.21 8.94 22.56
CA ILE A 139 14.65 9.11 22.35
C ILE A 139 14.87 9.38 20.87
N ALA A 140 15.69 10.36 20.54
CA ALA A 140 16.09 10.68 19.18
C ALA A 140 17.62 10.67 19.06
N VAL A 141 18.13 9.89 18.12
CA VAL A 141 19.54 9.84 17.74
C VAL A 141 19.67 10.46 16.35
N ILE A 142 20.33 11.61 16.26
CA ILE A 142 20.45 12.41 15.03
C ILE A 142 21.94 12.72 14.76
N PRO A 143 22.35 12.96 13.50
CA PRO A 143 23.74 13.26 13.22
C PRO A 143 24.14 14.58 13.89
N ALA A 144 25.32 14.60 14.51
CA ALA A 144 25.97 15.86 14.84
C ALA A 144 26.21 16.61 13.54
N VAL A 145 25.85 17.90 13.52
CA VAL A 145 25.98 18.68 12.29
C VAL A 145 27.44 19.07 12.08
N ASP A 146 27.85 19.04 10.82
CA ASP A 146 29.18 19.49 10.40
C ASP A 146 29.46 20.91 10.94
N PRO A 147 30.53 21.09 11.74
CA PRO A 147 30.88 22.40 12.29
C PRO A 147 31.28 23.43 11.23
N GLN A 148 31.49 23.03 9.97
CA GLN A 148 31.76 23.92 8.86
C GLN A 148 30.49 24.59 8.29
N LEU A 149 29.30 24.05 8.58
CA LEU A 149 28.05 24.65 8.12
C LEU A 149 27.70 25.90 8.92
N GLU A 150 27.01 26.85 8.28
CA GLU A 150 26.49 28.02 8.98
C GLU A 150 25.52 27.60 10.08
N GLN A 151 25.56 28.29 11.23
CA GLN A 151 24.73 27.93 12.40
C GLN A 151 23.23 27.89 12.08
N ARG A 152 22.76 28.70 11.13
CA ARG A 152 21.37 28.67 10.67
C ARG A 152 21.04 27.36 9.95
N GLU A 153 21.93 26.88 9.09
CA GLU A 153 21.76 25.60 8.39
C GLU A 153 21.84 24.44 9.38
N VAL A 154 22.73 24.54 10.38
CA VAL A 154 22.84 23.58 11.49
C VAL A 154 21.51 23.40 12.22
N GLU A 155 20.90 24.49 12.66
CA GLU A 155 19.60 24.44 13.34
C GLU A 155 18.48 23.97 12.40
N SER A 156 18.46 24.41 11.14
CA SER A 156 17.48 23.97 10.13
C SER A 156 17.52 22.45 9.93
N ARG A 157 18.72 21.85 9.79
CA ARG A 157 18.90 20.39 9.66
C ARG A 157 18.53 19.65 10.94
N ARG A 158 18.93 20.18 12.11
CA ARG A 158 18.59 19.61 13.42
C ARG A 158 17.07 19.52 13.60
N TRP A 159 16.36 20.64 13.41
CA TRP A 159 14.90 20.68 13.58
C TRP A 159 14.16 19.80 12.57
N ARG A 160 14.68 19.66 11.35
CA ARG A 160 14.13 18.74 10.35
C ARG A 160 14.17 17.28 10.81
N HIS A 161 15.31 16.81 11.33
CA HIS A 161 15.43 15.44 11.84
C HIS A 161 14.50 15.20 13.04
N LEU A 162 14.43 16.14 13.97
CA LEU A 162 13.53 16.05 15.13
C LEU A 162 12.05 16.04 14.73
N ALA A 163 11.69 16.87 13.75
CA ALA A 163 10.35 16.94 13.18
C ALA A 163 9.93 15.61 12.52
N GLU A 164 10.80 15.00 11.72
CA GLU A 164 10.54 13.71 11.07
C GLU A 164 10.28 12.58 12.09
N ILE A 165 11.09 12.54 13.15
CA ILE A 165 10.92 11.61 14.26
C ILE A 165 9.58 11.85 14.98
N ALA A 166 9.26 13.11 15.27
CA ALA A 166 8.02 13.48 15.95
C ALA A 166 6.77 13.14 15.12
N ASP A 167 6.79 13.38 13.80
CA ASP A 167 5.70 13.04 12.91
C ASP A 167 5.51 11.53 12.80
N THR A 168 6.59 10.77 12.72
CA THR A 168 6.55 9.31 12.72
C THR A 168 6.03 8.75 14.04
N TYR A 169 6.36 9.39 15.17
CA TYR A 169 5.79 9.03 16.47
C TYR A 169 4.27 9.29 16.50
N VAL A 170 3.80 10.47 16.11
CA VAL A 170 2.35 10.80 16.05
C VAL A 170 1.63 9.86 15.08
N GLN A 171 2.25 9.57 13.95
CA GLN A 171 1.74 8.62 12.98
C GLN A 171 1.62 7.21 13.57
N ASN A 172 2.52 6.76 14.45
CA ASN A 172 2.44 5.43 15.04
C ASN A 172 1.48 5.35 16.23
N THR A 173 1.35 6.43 17.00
CA THR A 173 0.67 6.41 18.31
C THR A 173 -0.66 7.14 18.32
N GLY A 174 -0.85 8.10 17.41
CA GLY A 174 -1.97 9.06 17.39
C GLY A 174 -1.83 10.17 18.44
N GLU A 175 -0.69 10.26 19.12
CA GLU A 175 -0.44 11.15 20.26
C GLU A 175 0.86 11.94 20.03
N GLN A 176 0.94 13.16 20.57
CA GLN A 176 2.21 13.89 20.63
C GLN A 176 3.07 13.29 21.76
N PRO A 177 4.39 13.13 21.55
CA PRO A 177 5.27 12.71 22.64
C PRO A 177 5.25 13.80 23.72
N PRO A 178 5.27 13.47 25.01
CA PRO A 178 5.33 14.49 26.07
C PRO A 178 6.67 15.24 26.08
N TYR A 179 7.74 14.54 25.72
CA TYR A 179 9.10 15.07 25.59
C TYR A 179 9.95 14.17 24.70
N LEU A 180 11.04 14.74 24.22
CA LEU A 180 12.06 14.08 23.41
C LEU A 180 13.45 14.30 24.04
N HIS A 181 14.22 13.23 24.19
CA HIS A 181 15.62 13.23 24.60
C HIS A 181 16.49 13.22 23.35
N GLU A 182 17.23 14.30 23.12
CA GLU A 182 18.07 14.47 21.93
C GLU A 182 19.49 13.97 22.19
N PHE A 183 19.94 13.07 21.31
CA PHE A 183 21.33 12.64 21.22
C PHE A 183 21.88 12.95 19.84
N ALA A 184 23.01 13.64 19.79
CA ALA A 184 23.76 13.85 18.56
C ALA A 184 24.88 12.81 18.46
N TYR A 185 25.12 12.28 17.26
CA TYR A 185 26.20 11.30 17.07
C TYR A 185 27.25 11.74 16.04
N VAL A 186 28.49 11.28 16.24
CA VAL A 186 29.55 11.32 15.23
C VAL A 186 30.03 9.89 15.01
N MET A 187 29.93 9.40 13.77
CA MET A 187 30.35 8.05 13.42
C MET A 187 31.83 8.00 13.12
N ALA A 188 32.52 6.98 13.66
CA ALA A 188 33.88 6.60 13.32
C ALA A 188 33.91 5.11 12.91
N PRO A 189 33.28 4.76 11.76
CA PRO A 189 33.05 3.37 11.38
C PRO A 189 34.36 2.63 11.10
N ASP A 190 35.40 3.33 10.64
CA ASP A 190 36.77 2.84 10.47
C ASP A 190 37.40 2.35 11.78
N ARG A 191 36.91 2.86 12.91
CA ARG A 191 37.35 2.50 14.26
C ARG A 191 36.36 1.60 14.98
N GLY A 192 35.29 1.17 14.30
CA GLY A 192 34.19 0.44 14.93
C GLY A 192 33.63 1.18 16.14
N SER A 193 33.48 2.51 16.08
CA SER A 193 32.94 3.28 17.21
C SER A 193 32.13 4.50 16.76
N ALA A 194 31.41 5.10 17.69
CA ALA A 194 30.73 6.37 17.52
C ALA A 194 30.72 7.15 18.83
N THR A 195 30.73 8.48 18.74
CA THR A 195 30.51 9.35 19.89
C THR A 195 29.05 9.77 19.94
N LEU A 196 28.44 9.68 21.11
CA LEU A 196 27.05 10.06 21.37
C LEU A 196 27.01 11.18 22.43
N GLU A 197 26.53 12.35 22.04
CA GLU A 197 26.39 13.54 22.87
C GLU A 197 24.92 13.74 23.27
N TYR A 198 24.61 13.77 24.57
CA TYR A 198 23.27 14.16 25.01
C TYR A 198 23.12 15.67 24.99
N ARG A 199 22.15 16.18 24.24
CA ARG A 199 21.92 17.62 24.06
C ARG A 199 20.85 18.18 24.98
N GLY A 200 20.02 17.30 25.55
CA GLY A 200 19.00 17.67 26.51
C GLY A 200 17.62 17.14 26.15
N GLN A 201 16.64 17.65 26.89
CA GLN A 201 15.24 17.30 26.75
C GLN A 201 14.48 18.45 26.08
N ILE A 202 13.69 18.12 25.07
CA ILE A 202 12.81 19.02 24.34
C ILE A 202 11.37 18.71 24.75
N ALA A 203 10.59 19.73 25.08
CA ALA A 203 9.17 19.56 25.36
C ALA A 203 8.43 19.15 24.08
N GLY A 204 7.51 18.20 24.18
CA GLY A 204 6.75 17.69 23.04
C GLY A 204 6.09 18.78 22.19
N GLU A 205 5.52 19.79 22.85
CA GLU A 205 4.85 20.92 22.21
C GLU A 205 5.79 21.73 21.28
N GLN A 206 7.08 21.81 21.60
CA GLN A 206 8.07 22.51 20.76
C GLN A 206 8.31 21.79 19.42
N LEU A 207 8.17 20.46 19.39
CA LEU A 207 8.26 19.67 18.15
C LEU A 207 7.10 19.94 17.18
N PHE A 208 6.06 20.60 17.65
CA PHE A 208 4.90 21.06 16.87
C PHE A 208 4.75 22.60 16.95
N GLY A 209 5.86 23.29 17.21
CA GLY A 209 5.99 24.75 17.16
C GLY A 209 6.58 25.26 15.84
N PRO A 210 6.54 26.59 15.59
CA PRO A 210 7.09 27.21 14.39
C PRO A 210 8.58 26.94 14.15
N GLU A 211 9.37 26.71 15.21
CA GLU A 211 10.79 26.36 15.16
C GLU A 211 11.06 25.07 14.39
N SER A 212 10.12 24.12 14.44
CA SER A 212 10.15 22.85 13.72
C SER A 212 9.52 22.94 12.31
N GLY A 213 9.19 24.16 11.87
CA GLY A 213 8.45 24.43 10.65
C GLY A 213 6.99 23.99 10.71
N TYR A 214 6.45 23.60 11.87
CA TYR A 214 5.09 23.08 11.98
C TYR A 214 4.03 24.15 11.68
N VAL A 215 3.05 23.77 10.88
CA VAL A 215 1.95 24.62 10.43
C VAL A 215 0.64 23.91 10.72
N ARG A 216 -0.26 24.61 11.41
CA ARG A 216 -1.63 24.16 11.66
C ARG A 216 -2.58 25.16 11.03
N SER A 217 -3.47 24.72 10.16
CA SER A 217 -4.51 25.60 9.61
C SER A 217 -5.59 25.89 10.65
N GLU A 218 -6.38 26.92 10.40
CA GLU A 218 -7.73 27.01 10.96
C GLU A 218 -8.63 25.92 10.35
N TRP A 219 -9.85 25.82 10.84
CA TRP A 219 -10.85 24.98 10.19
C TRP A 219 -11.11 25.47 8.75
N ILE A 220 -11.01 24.55 7.79
CA ILE A 220 -11.15 24.80 6.37
C ILE A 220 -12.64 24.95 6.03
N GLU A 221 -12.97 26.10 5.45
CA GLU A 221 -14.30 26.53 5.01
C GLU A 221 -14.30 26.97 3.54
N ASN A 222 -13.14 27.29 2.97
CA ASN A 222 -12.99 27.69 1.56
C ASN A 222 -11.61 27.31 0.97
N ALA A 223 -11.49 27.39 -0.36
CA ALA A 223 -10.26 27.03 -1.07
C ALA A 223 -9.07 27.98 -0.77
N GLU A 224 -9.34 29.24 -0.42
CA GLU A 224 -8.31 30.21 -0.06
C GLU A 224 -7.57 29.77 1.22
N GLN A 225 -8.28 29.21 2.20
CA GLN A 225 -7.65 28.66 3.41
C GLN A 225 -6.77 27.45 3.11
N VAL A 226 -7.15 26.60 2.15
CA VAL A 226 -6.28 25.51 1.68
C VAL A 226 -5.03 26.07 1.01
N GLY A 227 -5.18 27.05 0.11
CA GLY A 227 -4.06 27.75 -0.52
C GLY A 227 -3.15 28.46 0.49
N GLY A 228 -3.72 29.11 1.49
CA GLY A 228 -3.01 29.76 2.57
C GLY A 228 -2.19 28.78 3.43
N PHE A 229 -2.72 27.58 3.69
CA PHE A 229 -1.96 26.50 4.33
C PHE A 229 -0.79 26.04 3.44
N LEU A 230 -1.04 25.76 2.16
CA LEU A 230 -0.01 25.30 1.20
C LEU A 230 1.08 26.36 0.93
N SER A 231 0.78 27.65 1.10
CA SER A 231 1.78 28.71 1.01
C SER A 231 2.77 28.74 2.18
N LYS A 232 2.38 28.13 3.31
CA LYS A 232 3.17 28.08 4.56
C LYS A 232 3.79 26.72 4.79
N SER A 233 3.26 25.67 4.17
CA SER A 233 3.64 24.28 4.37
C SER A 233 3.87 23.60 3.03
N ASN A 234 4.98 22.87 2.90
CA ASN A 234 5.29 22.07 1.71
C ASN A 234 5.27 20.56 1.99
N LEU A 235 4.97 20.14 3.22
CA LEU A 235 4.81 18.75 3.64
C LEU A 235 3.49 18.55 4.41
N LEU A 236 2.57 17.70 3.96
CA LEU A 236 1.39 17.31 4.73
C LEU A 236 1.78 16.24 5.78
N VAL A 237 1.41 16.44 7.05
CA VAL A 237 1.67 15.47 8.13
C VAL A 237 0.40 14.98 8.81
N GLY A 238 -0.75 15.61 8.53
CA GLY A 238 -2.03 15.08 8.98
C GLY A 238 -3.23 15.94 8.59
N VAL A 239 -4.41 15.35 8.83
CA VAL A 239 -5.72 15.99 8.67
C VAL A 239 -6.56 15.63 9.89
N GLU A 240 -7.01 16.63 10.62
CA GLU A 240 -7.98 16.46 11.71
C GLU A 240 -9.38 16.82 11.22
N TRP A 241 -10.41 16.25 11.83
CA TRP A 241 -11.80 16.59 11.52
C TRP A 241 -12.67 16.73 12.76
N GLU A 242 -13.69 17.57 12.64
CA GLU A 242 -14.71 17.73 13.68
C GLU A 242 -15.63 16.50 13.75
N THR A 243 -15.79 15.91 14.93
CA THR A 243 -16.61 14.70 15.13
C THR A 243 -18.09 15.01 15.41
N ALA A 244 -18.41 16.25 15.77
CA ALA A 244 -19.70 16.60 16.35
C ALA A 244 -20.83 16.87 15.35
N SER A 245 -20.56 17.24 14.09
CA SER A 245 -21.60 17.54 13.10
C SER A 245 -21.13 17.41 11.65
N PRO A 246 -21.91 16.76 10.75
CA PRO A 246 -21.69 16.82 9.30
C PRO A 246 -22.25 18.15 8.71
N PRO A 247 -21.63 18.72 7.65
CA PRO A 247 -20.39 18.26 7.02
C PRO A 247 -19.19 18.49 7.95
N ARG A 248 -18.28 17.51 8.01
CA ARG A 248 -17.12 17.60 8.88
C ARG A 248 -16.23 18.74 8.41
N LYS A 249 -15.90 19.68 9.32
CA LYS A 249 -14.83 20.64 9.09
C LYS A 249 -13.49 19.93 9.17
N LEU A 250 -12.54 20.34 8.33
CA LEU A 250 -11.19 19.78 8.30
C LEU A 250 -10.18 20.78 8.83
N ARG A 251 -9.12 20.29 9.46
CA ARG A 251 -7.96 21.09 9.83
C ARG A 251 -6.71 20.38 9.33
N LEU A 252 -5.86 21.11 8.62
CA LEU A 252 -4.67 20.59 7.97
C LEU A 252 -3.46 20.79 8.90
N LEU A 253 -2.62 19.77 8.98
CA LEU A 253 -1.37 19.76 9.73
C LEU A 253 -0.23 19.55 8.74
N GLY A 254 0.80 20.39 8.79
CA GLY A 254 1.92 20.31 7.87
C GLY A 254 3.23 20.85 8.42
N ARG A 255 4.27 20.81 7.58
CA ARG A 255 5.58 21.40 7.86
C ARG A 255 6.11 22.21 6.68
N SER A 256 6.90 23.23 7.01
CA SER A 256 7.76 23.95 6.09
C SER A 256 9.19 23.43 6.21
N ILE A 257 9.61 22.63 5.24
CA ILE A 257 10.96 22.08 5.18
C ILE A 257 11.74 22.82 4.08
N GLU A 258 12.84 23.43 4.45
CA GLU A 258 13.72 24.11 3.50
C GLU A 258 14.21 23.15 2.40
N GLY A 259 14.09 23.58 1.15
CA GLY A 259 14.47 22.78 -0.03
C GLY A 259 13.51 21.64 -0.38
N TYR A 260 12.45 21.41 0.41
CA TYR A 260 11.43 20.41 0.10
C TYR A 260 10.41 20.95 -0.91
N ARG A 261 10.07 20.15 -1.91
CA ARG A 261 9.16 20.56 -2.96
C ARG A 261 7.76 20.00 -2.76
N GLY A 262 6.87 20.87 -2.29
CA GLY A 262 5.45 20.57 -2.10
C GLY A 262 4.61 20.66 -3.37
N ILE A 263 3.29 20.62 -3.18
CA ILE A 263 2.27 20.82 -4.22
C ILE A 263 1.36 22.02 -3.90
N GLY A 264 0.74 22.61 -4.92
CA GLY A 264 -0.15 23.75 -4.80
C GLY A 264 -1.63 23.37 -4.72
N LEU A 265 -2.48 24.41 -4.64
CA LEU A 265 -3.94 24.27 -4.55
C LEU A 265 -4.52 23.56 -5.79
N GLU A 266 -3.96 23.83 -6.97
CA GLU A 266 -4.36 23.25 -8.24
C GLU A 266 -4.13 21.73 -8.27
N GLU A 267 -2.98 21.25 -7.79
CA GLU A 267 -2.69 19.83 -7.69
C GLU A 267 -3.58 19.13 -6.65
N VAL A 268 -3.82 19.74 -5.49
CA VAL A 268 -4.76 19.21 -4.48
C VAL A 268 -6.18 19.11 -5.05
N ALA A 269 -6.64 20.15 -5.76
CA ALA A 269 -7.92 20.13 -6.45
C ALA A 269 -7.97 19.06 -7.54
N SER A 270 -6.89 18.87 -8.31
CA SER A 270 -6.77 17.83 -9.33
C SER A 270 -6.98 16.43 -8.75
N ILE A 271 -6.36 16.13 -7.61
CA ILE A 271 -6.50 14.85 -6.90
C ILE A 271 -7.95 14.64 -6.42
N TRP A 272 -8.54 15.65 -5.76
CA TRP A 272 -9.91 15.57 -5.26
C TRP A 272 -10.94 15.42 -6.39
N GLN A 273 -10.85 16.26 -7.44
CA GLN A 273 -11.76 16.22 -8.59
C GLN A 273 -11.67 14.88 -9.32
N ALA A 274 -10.45 14.32 -9.47
CA ALA A 274 -10.28 13.00 -10.08
C ALA A 274 -10.93 11.90 -9.25
N ARG A 275 -10.80 11.93 -7.92
CA ARG A 275 -11.48 10.96 -7.05
C ARG A 275 -13.00 11.12 -7.09
N GLN A 276 -13.51 12.35 -7.05
CA GLN A 276 -14.94 12.63 -7.10
C GLN A 276 -15.56 12.13 -8.42
N ASP A 277 -14.88 12.31 -9.55
CA ASP A 277 -15.31 11.76 -10.85
C ASP A 277 -15.42 10.23 -10.79
N VAL A 278 -14.36 9.54 -10.36
CA VAL A 278 -14.35 8.08 -10.22
C VAL A 278 -15.44 7.59 -9.26
N SER A 279 -15.55 8.19 -8.08
CA SER A 279 -16.56 7.85 -7.05
C SER A 279 -17.99 8.04 -7.59
N SER A 280 -18.25 9.13 -8.31
CA SER A 280 -19.58 9.37 -8.91
C SER A 280 -19.95 8.35 -9.99
N LYS A 281 -18.98 7.91 -10.81
CA LYS A 281 -19.19 6.86 -11.82
C LYS A 281 -19.48 5.52 -11.17
N TYR A 282 -18.77 5.16 -10.10
CA TYR A 282 -19.06 3.97 -9.32
C TYR A 282 -20.45 4.03 -8.67
N ALA A 283 -20.81 5.15 -8.05
CA ALA A 283 -22.13 5.33 -7.45
C ALA A 283 -23.26 5.19 -8.49
N ALA A 284 -23.07 5.71 -9.71
CA ALA A 284 -24.03 5.55 -10.80
C ALA A 284 -24.16 4.09 -11.26
N LEU A 285 -23.04 3.39 -11.38
CA LEU A 285 -23.00 1.96 -11.71
C LEU A 285 -23.67 1.12 -10.61
N ASP A 286 -23.34 1.34 -9.34
CA ASP A 286 -23.93 0.64 -8.20
C ASP A 286 -25.44 0.90 -8.09
N ALA A 287 -25.90 2.11 -8.41
CA ALA A 287 -27.33 2.42 -8.45
C ALA A 287 -28.06 1.61 -9.53
N GLU A 288 -27.46 1.48 -10.72
CA GLU A 288 -28.01 0.66 -11.80
C GLU A 288 -27.97 -0.84 -11.47
N LEU A 289 -26.88 -1.31 -10.83
CA LEU A 289 -26.77 -2.68 -10.34
C LEU A 289 -27.90 -3.01 -9.35
N ASN A 290 -28.07 -2.18 -8.34
CA ASN A 290 -29.11 -2.36 -7.32
C ASN A 290 -30.51 -2.33 -7.92
N LYS A 291 -30.74 -1.52 -8.95
CA LYS A 291 -32.00 -1.49 -9.70
C LYS A 291 -32.25 -2.82 -10.43
N GLN A 292 -31.23 -3.39 -11.08
CA GLN A 292 -31.33 -4.70 -11.76
C GLN A 292 -31.59 -5.84 -10.76
N VAL A 293 -30.88 -5.86 -9.62
CA VAL A 293 -31.10 -6.85 -8.56
C VAL A 293 -32.53 -6.77 -8.00
N ARG A 294 -33.05 -5.57 -7.75
CA ARG A 294 -34.44 -5.38 -7.28
C ARG A 294 -35.46 -5.82 -8.32
N ALA A 295 -35.26 -5.46 -9.59
CA ALA A 295 -36.14 -5.88 -10.68
C ALA A 295 -36.17 -7.41 -10.81
N LYS A 296 -35.00 -8.06 -10.72
CA LYS A 296 -34.90 -9.51 -10.82
C LYS A 296 -35.51 -10.22 -9.62
N LYS A 297 -35.36 -9.66 -8.42
CA LYS A 297 -36.04 -10.15 -7.21
C LYS A 297 -37.56 -10.12 -7.39
N ALA A 298 -38.10 -9.00 -7.86
CA ALA A 298 -39.54 -8.83 -8.09
C ALA A 298 -40.06 -9.80 -9.17
N GLU A 299 -39.32 -10.00 -10.27
CA GLU A 299 -39.64 -10.97 -11.32
C GLU A 299 -39.73 -12.40 -10.76
N ILE A 300 -38.78 -12.80 -9.90
CA ILE A 300 -38.78 -14.11 -9.25
C ILE A 300 -39.97 -14.22 -8.29
N GLU A 301 -40.19 -13.23 -7.42
CA GLU A 301 -41.33 -13.21 -6.49
C GLU A 301 -42.68 -13.31 -7.24
N GLU A 302 -42.84 -12.57 -8.34
CA GLU A 302 -44.02 -12.63 -9.20
C GLU A 302 -44.20 -14.03 -9.82
N LYS A 303 -43.15 -14.58 -10.45
CA LYS A 303 -43.15 -15.92 -11.05
C LYS A 303 -43.51 -17.01 -10.04
N TRP A 304 -43.07 -16.87 -8.79
CA TRP A 304 -43.37 -17.81 -7.72
C TRP A 304 -44.78 -17.61 -7.11
N SER A 305 -45.30 -16.39 -7.10
CA SER A 305 -46.68 -16.11 -6.70
C SER A 305 -47.72 -16.65 -7.69
N GLN A 306 -47.36 -16.73 -8.98
CA GLN A 306 -48.22 -17.21 -10.06
C GLN A 306 -48.22 -18.75 -10.20
N LYS A 307 -47.28 -19.47 -9.57
CA LYS A 307 -47.27 -20.93 -9.61
C LYS A 307 -48.51 -21.45 -8.87
N PRO A 308 -49.44 -22.15 -9.56
CA PRO A 308 -50.66 -22.64 -8.93
C PRO A 308 -50.33 -23.50 -7.73
N ASP A 309 -51.14 -23.39 -6.70
CA ASP A 309 -50.98 -24.12 -5.44
C ASP A 309 -51.27 -25.61 -5.69
N GLU A 310 -50.25 -26.34 -6.16
CA GLU A 310 -50.29 -27.80 -6.38
C GLU A 310 -50.60 -28.59 -5.10
N SER A 311 -50.63 -27.95 -3.93
CA SER A 311 -51.14 -28.59 -2.69
C SER A 311 -52.66 -28.84 -2.72
N LYS A 312 -53.40 -28.18 -3.62
CA LYS A 312 -54.86 -28.36 -3.76
C LYS A 312 -55.28 -29.60 -4.55
N SER A 313 -54.35 -30.42 -5.04
CA SER A 313 -54.64 -31.66 -5.77
C SER A 313 -54.32 -32.95 -5.00
N PHE A 314 -54.33 -32.94 -3.66
CA PHE A 314 -54.41 -34.18 -2.89
C PHE A 314 -55.87 -34.59 -2.67
N PRO A 315 -56.38 -35.64 -3.35
CA PRO A 315 -57.73 -36.11 -3.13
C PRO A 315 -57.85 -36.81 -1.77
N GLY A 316 -58.69 -36.25 -0.90
CA GLY A 316 -59.45 -37.01 0.10
C GLY A 316 -58.70 -37.52 1.33
N THR A 317 -58.50 -36.65 2.33
CA THR A 317 -58.69 -37.06 3.73
C THR A 317 -59.54 -36.01 4.44
N THR A 318 -60.81 -36.36 4.66
CA THR A 318 -61.81 -35.53 5.35
C THR A 318 -61.41 -35.38 6.82
N PRO A 319 -61.21 -34.16 7.36
CA PRO A 319 -60.97 -33.99 8.79
C PRO A 319 -62.29 -34.19 9.53
N LYS A 320 -62.36 -35.21 10.40
CA LYS A 320 -63.46 -35.37 11.35
C LYS A 320 -63.50 -34.15 12.28
N LYS A 321 -64.57 -33.34 12.17
CA LYS A 321 -64.95 -32.32 13.15
C LYS A 321 -65.11 -32.98 14.53
N ARG A 322 -64.23 -32.67 15.48
CA ARG A 322 -64.51 -32.82 16.92
C ARG A 322 -64.88 -31.44 17.47
N GLY A 323 -66.15 -31.29 17.84
CA GLY A 323 -66.62 -30.20 18.67
C GLY A 323 -66.24 -30.44 20.13
N GLY A 324 -66.02 -29.36 20.86
CA GLY A 324 -65.75 -29.38 22.30
C GLY A 324 -65.31 -28.01 22.76
N SER A 325 -66.01 -27.49 23.77
CA SER A 325 -66.06 -26.11 24.20
C SER A 325 -65.15 -25.80 25.39
N LYS A 326 -65.05 -24.49 25.66
CA LYS A 326 -64.81 -23.81 26.93
C LYS A 326 -63.39 -23.42 27.35
N GLU A 327 -63.40 -22.18 27.85
CA GLU A 327 -62.43 -21.42 28.65
C GLU A 327 -61.63 -22.25 29.65
N GLY A 328 -60.34 -21.90 29.77
CA GLY A 328 -59.45 -22.44 30.79
C GLY A 328 -58.05 -21.86 30.65
N LEU A 329 -57.78 -20.81 31.44
CA LEU A 329 -56.44 -20.33 31.75
C LEU A 329 -55.67 -21.48 32.45
N PHE A 330 -54.60 -22.00 31.83
CA PHE A 330 -53.68 -22.93 32.50
C PHE A 330 -52.23 -22.68 32.08
N THR A 331 -51.42 -22.38 33.08
CA THR A 331 -49.95 -22.45 33.11
C THR A 331 -49.46 -23.85 32.77
N LEU A 332 -48.45 -23.97 31.90
CA LEU A 332 -47.76 -25.24 31.60
C LEU A 332 -46.57 -25.46 32.55
N PRO A 333 -46.42 -26.65 33.16
CA PRO A 333 -45.17 -27.10 33.76
C PRO A 333 -44.23 -27.72 32.70
N LEU A 334 -42.93 -27.70 32.97
CA LEU A 334 -41.92 -28.45 32.22
C LEU A 334 -42.22 -29.96 32.31
N ALA A 335 -42.47 -30.57 31.15
CA ALA A 335 -42.39 -32.02 30.94
C ALA A 335 -41.89 -32.32 29.52
N ASP A 336 -41.25 -33.48 29.37
CA ASP A 336 -40.39 -33.97 28.28
C ASP A 336 -40.74 -33.60 26.83
N PRO A 337 -39.73 -33.45 25.95
CA PRO A 337 -39.95 -33.08 24.56
C PRO A 337 -40.82 -34.14 23.85
N PRO A 338 -41.89 -33.72 23.15
CA PRO A 338 -42.70 -34.66 22.40
C PRO A 338 -41.86 -35.25 21.27
N LYS A 339 -41.98 -36.57 21.06
CA LYS A 339 -41.47 -37.24 19.86
C LYS A 339 -42.20 -36.67 18.64
N LEU A 340 -41.58 -35.67 18.00
CA LEU A 340 -42.00 -35.13 16.71
C LEU A 340 -42.00 -36.25 15.68
N SER A 341 -43.17 -36.63 15.19
CA SER A 341 -43.28 -37.50 14.03
C SER A 341 -42.73 -36.75 12.80
N THR A 342 -41.67 -37.27 12.21
CA THR A 342 -41.10 -36.83 10.93
C THR A 342 -42.03 -37.21 9.77
N GLY A 343 -43.18 -36.56 9.69
CA GLY A 343 -44.10 -36.70 8.55
C GLY A 343 -43.62 -35.85 7.36
N PRO A 344 -43.62 -36.37 6.11
CA PRO A 344 -43.12 -35.67 4.92
C PRO A 344 -43.87 -34.37 4.54
N ALA A 345 -44.99 -34.06 5.21
CA ALA A 345 -45.82 -32.89 4.90
C ALA A 345 -45.24 -31.53 5.34
N LEU A 346 -44.33 -31.50 6.32
CA LEU A 346 -43.70 -30.24 6.79
C LEU A 346 -42.45 -29.85 5.97
N LEU A 347 -41.97 -30.71 5.08
CA LEU A 347 -40.76 -30.46 4.26
C LEU A 347 -41.07 -29.77 2.91
N GLN A 348 -42.32 -29.78 2.44
CA GLN A 348 -42.67 -29.22 1.13
C GLN A 348 -42.62 -27.68 1.04
N PRO A 349 -43.04 -26.89 2.04
CA PRO A 349 -42.91 -25.44 1.99
C PRO A 349 -41.46 -24.97 1.96
N ALA A 350 -40.57 -25.70 2.66
CA ALA A 350 -39.14 -25.41 2.69
C ALA A 350 -38.48 -25.62 1.31
N GLY A 351 -38.91 -26.62 0.54
CA GLY A 351 -38.37 -26.86 -0.82
C GLY A 351 -38.66 -25.73 -1.82
N LYS A 352 -39.84 -25.11 -1.75
CA LYS A 352 -40.20 -23.96 -2.61
C LYS A 352 -39.37 -22.71 -2.27
N PHE A 353 -39.18 -22.43 -0.99
CA PHE A 353 -38.35 -21.31 -0.55
C PHE A 353 -36.88 -21.49 -0.95
N LEU A 354 -36.33 -22.69 -0.77
CA LEU A 354 -34.93 -22.99 -1.13
C LEU A 354 -34.67 -22.89 -2.64
N SER A 355 -35.65 -23.24 -3.49
CA SER A 355 -35.50 -23.14 -4.95
C SER A 355 -35.65 -21.71 -5.46
N ALA A 356 -36.56 -20.91 -4.91
CA ALA A 356 -36.63 -19.47 -5.21
C ALA A 356 -35.35 -18.73 -4.77
N GLN A 357 -34.81 -19.07 -3.60
CA GLN A 357 -33.55 -18.51 -3.11
C GLN A 357 -32.36 -18.91 -4.00
N ALA A 358 -32.31 -20.17 -4.46
CA ALA A 358 -31.26 -20.62 -5.38
C ALA A 358 -31.34 -19.90 -6.74
N GLU A 359 -32.54 -19.73 -7.29
CA GLU A 359 -32.77 -18.96 -8.53
C GLU A 359 -32.36 -17.49 -8.35
N PHE A 360 -32.68 -16.88 -7.21
CA PHE A 360 -32.26 -15.52 -6.88
C PHE A 360 -30.73 -15.39 -6.76
N ASN A 361 -30.08 -16.30 -6.03
CA ASN A 361 -28.62 -16.28 -5.87
C ASN A 361 -27.90 -16.46 -7.22
N ALA A 362 -28.37 -17.36 -8.08
CA ALA A 362 -27.81 -17.56 -9.41
C ALA A 362 -27.99 -16.31 -10.29
N ALA A 363 -29.16 -15.67 -10.23
CA ALA A 363 -29.41 -14.43 -10.97
C ALA A 363 -28.56 -13.26 -10.45
N GLN A 364 -28.38 -13.17 -9.12
CA GLN A 364 -27.50 -12.18 -8.50
C GLN A 364 -26.05 -12.38 -8.97
N GLN A 365 -25.55 -13.62 -9.01
CA GLN A 365 -24.20 -13.91 -9.50
C GLN A 365 -24.01 -13.47 -10.97
N VAL A 366 -24.97 -13.76 -11.86
CA VAL A 366 -24.91 -13.32 -13.27
C VAL A 366 -24.91 -11.79 -13.37
N ILE A 367 -25.70 -11.11 -12.53
CA ILE A 367 -25.74 -9.65 -12.46
C ILE A 367 -24.39 -9.10 -11.99
N GLU A 368 -23.78 -9.69 -10.96
CA GLU A 368 -22.44 -9.32 -10.45
C GLU A 368 -21.33 -9.58 -11.49
N GLU A 369 -21.38 -10.68 -12.24
CA GLU A 369 -20.44 -10.99 -13.33
C GLU A 369 -20.56 -9.98 -14.48
N ASN A 370 -21.79 -9.64 -14.89
CA ASN A 370 -22.04 -8.59 -15.87
C ASN A 370 -21.56 -7.22 -15.37
N PHE A 371 -21.73 -6.94 -14.09
CA PHE A 371 -21.25 -5.70 -13.48
C PHE A 371 -19.72 -5.58 -13.50
N ALA A 372 -19.03 -6.66 -13.12
CA ALA A 372 -17.57 -6.73 -13.21
C ALA A 372 -17.08 -6.52 -14.65
N LYS A 373 -17.81 -7.09 -15.63
CA LYS A 373 -17.54 -6.87 -17.06
C LYS A 373 -17.76 -5.41 -17.47
N VAL A 374 -18.85 -4.77 -17.05
CA VAL A 374 -19.11 -3.35 -17.33
C VAL A 374 -18.04 -2.46 -16.71
N ILE A 375 -17.59 -2.74 -15.48
CA ILE A 375 -16.47 -2.02 -14.85
C ILE A 375 -15.20 -2.17 -15.70
N ALA A 376 -14.85 -3.39 -16.12
CA ALA A 376 -13.68 -3.61 -16.97
C ALA A 376 -13.79 -2.90 -18.34
N GLU A 377 -14.98 -2.90 -18.96
CA GLU A 377 -15.26 -2.23 -20.23
C GLU A 377 -15.33 -0.70 -20.10
N SER A 378 -15.65 -0.18 -18.92
CA SER A 378 -15.63 1.26 -18.63
C SER A 378 -14.22 1.81 -18.40
N GLY A 379 -13.24 0.93 -18.11
CA GLY A 379 -11.89 1.33 -17.74
C GLY A 379 -11.79 1.93 -16.32
N LEU A 380 -12.81 1.76 -15.47
CA LEU A 380 -12.76 2.18 -14.08
C LEU A 380 -11.91 1.20 -13.27
N THR A 381 -10.82 1.70 -12.67
CA THR A 381 -9.84 0.88 -11.94
C THR A 381 -10.02 0.91 -10.42
N GLY A 382 -11.16 1.39 -9.91
CA GLY A 382 -11.46 1.55 -8.47
C GLY A 382 -10.74 2.74 -7.83
N GLY A 383 -9.80 3.35 -8.53
CA GLY A 383 -8.90 4.38 -8.04
C GLY A 383 -8.58 5.45 -9.06
N THR A 384 -7.58 6.26 -8.72
CA THR A 384 -6.96 7.22 -9.63
C THR A 384 -5.47 6.93 -9.67
N GLY A 385 -4.79 7.33 -10.75
CA GLY A 385 -3.37 7.05 -10.90
C GLY A 385 -2.90 7.09 -12.33
N PHE A 386 -1.80 6.39 -12.55
CA PHE A 386 -1.08 6.34 -13.80
C PHE A 386 -0.49 4.95 -14.01
N SER A 387 -0.37 4.50 -15.25
CA SER A 387 0.40 3.33 -15.64
C SER A 387 1.04 3.56 -17.01
N LEU A 388 2.28 3.12 -17.16
CA LEU A 388 2.97 3.00 -18.43
C LEU A 388 3.02 1.52 -18.80
N ASP A 389 2.00 1.09 -19.53
CA ASP A 389 1.77 -0.31 -19.84
C ASP A 389 2.26 -0.65 -21.26
N PRO A 390 2.85 -1.84 -21.49
CA PRO A 390 3.14 -2.32 -22.82
C PRO A 390 1.83 -2.55 -23.57
N THR A 391 1.83 -2.21 -24.85
CA THR A 391 0.78 -2.50 -25.81
C THR A 391 1.40 -2.78 -27.17
N TYR A 392 0.60 -3.10 -28.18
CA TYR A 392 1.08 -3.46 -29.49
C TYR A 392 0.66 -2.45 -30.56
N ASP A 393 1.52 -2.25 -31.54
CA ASP A 393 1.12 -1.83 -32.88
C ASP A 393 0.38 -3.01 -33.52
N TRP A 394 -0.93 -3.05 -33.29
CA TRP A 394 -1.79 -4.18 -33.65
C TRP A 394 -1.75 -4.53 -35.14
N ALA A 395 -1.55 -3.55 -36.01
CA ALA A 395 -1.40 -3.77 -37.44
C ALA A 395 -0.09 -4.52 -37.74
N LYS A 396 1.05 -4.06 -37.18
CA LYS A 396 2.33 -4.75 -37.32
C LYS A 396 2.31 -6.14 -36.68
N LEU A 397 1.66 -6.29 -35.52
CA LEU A 397 1.52 -7.59 -34.87
C LEU A 397 0.79 -8.59 -35.78
N ALA A 398 -0.32 -8.17 -36.42
CA ALA A 398 -1.01 -9.01 -37.39
C ALA A 398 -0.13 -9.37 -38.59
N ASP A 399 0.65 -8.42 -39.12
CA ASP A 399 1.59 -8.68 -40.21
C ASP A 399 2.68 -9.71 -39.81
N GLU A 400 3.17 -9.65 -38.57
CA GLU A 400 4.14 -10.62 -38.04
C GLU A 400 3.55 -12.05 -37.98
N PHE A 401 2.27 -12.21 -37.64
CA PHE A 401 1.60 -13.52 -37.66
C PHE A 401 1.44 -14.11 -39.06
N GLU A 402 1.42 -13.26 -40.09
CA GLU A 402 1.33 -13.70 -41.49
C GLU A 402 2.69 -14.06 -42.09
N ARG A 403 3.82 -13.75 -41.41
CA ARG A 403 5.17 -14.04 -41.92
C ARG A 403 5.50 -15.53 -41.81
N PRO A 404 5.73 -16.25 -42.92
CA PRO A 404 5.95 -17.70 -42.90
C PRO A 404 7.24 -18.16 -42.22
N SER A 405 8.19 -17.25 -41.96
CA SER A 405 9.59 -17.57 -41.65
C SER A 405 9.99 -17.44 -40.18
N MET A 406 9.05 -17.21 -39.24
CA MET A 406 9.41 -17.09 -37.82
C MET A 406 9.51 -18.46 -37.15
N PRO A 407 10.70 -18.89 -36.66
CA PRO A 407 10.90 -20.25 -36.15
C PRO A 407 9.92 -20.66 -35.04
N GLY A 408 9.67 -19.79 -34.06
CA GLY A 408 8.73 -20.07 -32.96
C GLY A 408 7.29 -20.21 -33.45
N LEU A 409 6.88 -19.40 -34.44
CA LEU A 409 5.55 -19.49 -35.06
C LEU A 409 5.40 -20.74 -35.93
N ILE A 410 6.46 -21.16 -36.64
CA ILE A 410 6.48 -22.42 -37.39
C ILE A 410 6.20 -23.61 -36.47
N GLN A 411 6.89 -23.66 -35.32
CA GLN A 411 6.69 -24.72 -34.31
C GLN A 411 5.26 -24.69 -33.75
N LEU A 412 4.76 -23.53 -33.34
CA LEU A 412 3.38 -23.38 -32.86
C LEU A 412 2.35 -23.80 -33.93
N ASN A 413 2.60 -23.47 -35.20
CA ASN A 413 1.70 -23.83 -36.30
C ASN A 413 1.65 -25.33 -36.61
N THR A 414 2.59 -26.13 -36.12
CA THR A 414 2.47 -27.61 -36.21
C THR A 414 1.37 -28.16 -35.31
N ASN A 415 1.01 -27.43 -34.25
CA ASN A 415 -0.07 -27.78 -33.35
C ASN A 415 -1.35 -27.00 -33.72
N ALA A 416 -2.35 -27.70 -34.24
CA ALA A 416 -3.60 -27.08 -34.69
C ALA A 416 -4.32 -26.26 -33.61
N LYS A 417 -4.10 -26.56 -32.32
CA LYS A 417 -4.69 -25.82 -31.18
C LYS A 417 -3.94 -24.53 -30.84
N ALA A 418 -2.65 -24.44 -31.18
CA ALA A 418 -1.83 -23.25 -30.99
C ALA A 418 -1.93 -22.27 -32.18
N ARG A 419 -2.40 -22.73 -33.33
CA ARG A 419 -2.53 -21.90 -34.53
C ARG A 419 -3.59 -20.81 -34.33
N MET A 420 -3.23 -19.56 -34.66
CA MET A 420 -4.17 -18.44 -34.69
C MET A 420 -5.04 -18.53 -35.96
N SER A 421 -6.34 -18.33 -35.81
CA SER A 421 -7.30 -18.37 -36.92
C SER A 421 -7.32 -17.06 -37.72
N THR A 422 -7.82 -17.11 -38.95
CA THR A 422 -7.96 -15.90 -39.80
C THR A 422 -8.85 -14.84 -39.17
N SER A 423 -9.94 -15.22 -38.50
CA SER A 423 -10.81 -14.28 -37.80
C SER A 423 -10.13 -13.63 -36.60
N GLU A 424 -9.28 -14.36 -35.88
CA GLU A 424 -8.49 -13.79 -34.79
C GLU A 424 -7.44 -12.80 -35.31
N MET A 425 -6.75 -13.14 -36.40
CA MET A 425 -5.80 -12.22 -37.04
C MET A 425 -6.50 -10.94 -37.54
N GLN A 426 -7.71 -11.05 -38.11
CA GLN A 426 -8.51 -9.89 -38.51
C GLN A 426 -8.94 -9.05 -37.31
N SER A 427 -9.33 -9.68 -36.19
CA SER A 427 -9.65 -9.00 -34.93
C SER A 427 -8.44 -8.23 -34.39
N ILE A 428 -7.27 -8.86 -34.36
CA ILE A 428 -6.01 -8.23 -33.96
C ILE A 428 -5.70 -7.04 -34.88
N ARG A 429 -5.73 -7.24 -36.20
CA ARG A 429 -5.46 -6.18 -37.20
C ARG A 429 -6.40 -4.97 -37.02
N GLY A 430 -7.65 -5.20 -36.64
CA GLY A 430 -8.65 -4.15 -36.35
C GLY A 430 -8.35 -3.30 -35.12
N GLY A 431 -7.39 -3.69 -34.27
CA GLY A 431 -7.05 -3.00 -33.02
C GLY A 431 -6.44 -1.60 -33.16
N GLY A 432 -6.03 -1.19 -34.38
CA GLY A 432 -5.35 0.08 -34.64
C GLY A 432 -6.16 1.35 -34.31
N GLY A 433 -7.49 1.24 -34.16
CA GLY A 433 -8.38 2.37 -33.87
C GLY A 433 -8.38 2.89 -32.43
N GLY A 434 -7.60 2.28 -31.52
CA GLY A 434 -7.59 2.64 -30.10
C GLY A 434 -8.87 2.22 -29.35
N GLY A 435 -8.95 2.59 -28.07
CA GLY A 435 -10.16 2.41 -27.24
C GLY A 435 -10.74 0.99 -27.23
N ALA A 436 -12.00 0.84 -27.63
CA ALA A 436 -12.69 -0.46 -27.65
C ALA A 436 -12.06 -1.46 -28.64
N ALA A 437 -11.58 -1.00 -29.80
CA ALA A 437 -10.98 -1.87 -30.81
C ALA A 437 -9.65 -2.45 -30.30
N ALA A 438 -8.78 -1.62 -29.72
CA ALA A 438 -7.54 -2.08 -29.09
C ALA A 438 -7.79 -3.08 -27.96
N ARG A 439 -8.85 -2.88 -27.15
CA ARG A 439 -9.24 -3.83 -26.09
C ARG A 439 -9.73 -5.17 -26.65
N ALA A 440 -10.51 -5.15 -27.74
CA ALA A 440 -10.95 -6.38 -28.41
C ALA A 440 -9.77 -7.15 -29.02
N ALA A 441 -8.81 -6.45 -29.63
CA ALA A 441 -7.57 -7.04 -30.14
C ALA A 441 -6.74 -7.66 -29.00
N SER A 442 -6.56 -6.93 -27.89
CA SER A 442 -5.88 -7.44 -26.69
C SER A 442 -6.55 -8.69 -26.15
N ALA A 443 -7.88 -8.66 -25.97
CA ALA A 443 -8.63 -9.82 -25.47
C ALA A 443 -8.50 -11.04 -26.40
N THR A 444 -8.48 -10.82 -27.71
CA THR A 444 -8.26 -11.89 -28.71
C THR A 444 -6.86 -12.49 -28.56
N PHE A 445 -5.85 -11.65 -28.40
CA PHE A 445 -4.46 -12.07 -28.22
C PHE A 445 -4.25 -12.81 -26.90
N ASP A 446 -4.81 -12.32 -25.79
CA ASP A 446 -4.77 -12.96 -24.48
C ASP A 446 -5.45 -14.33 -24.49
N ALA A 447 -6.59 -14.45 -25.18
CA ALA A 447 -7.27 -15.73 -25.37
C ALA A 447 -6.40 -16.74 -26.14
N TRP A 448 -5.65 -16.28 -27.15
CA TRP A 448 -4.67 -17.12 -27.84
C TRP A 448 -3.52 -17.56 -26.92
N LEU A 449 -2.96 -16.65 -26.11
CA LEU A 449 -1.92 -16.97 -25.12
C LEU A 449 -2.39 -18.02 -24.11
N HIS A 450 -3.60 -17.88 -23.58
CA HIS A 450 -4.17 -18.86 -22.67
C HIS A 450 -4.35 -20.24 -23.31
N ARG A 451 -4.70 -20.31 -24.61
CA ARG A 451 -4.75 -21.60 -25.32
C ARG A 451 -3.38 -22.22 -25.42
N VAL A 452 -2.35 -21.44 -25.78
CA VAL A 452 -0.98 -21.92 -25.91
C VAL A 452 -0.43 -22.42 -24.56
N ALA A 453 -0.69 -21.67 -23.48
CA ALA A 453 -0.30 -22.04 -22.13
C ALA A 453 -0.93 -23.36 -21.62
N ALA A 454 -1.95 -23.89 -22.30
CA ALA A 454 -2.64 -25.12 -21.95
C ALA A 454 -2.15 -26.37 -22.72
N LEU A 455 -1.20 -26.24 -23.66
CA LEU A 455 -0.79 -27.34 -24.55
C LEU A 455 0.39 -28.18 -24.02
N GLY A 456 1.42 -27.55 -23.45
CA GLY A 456 2.62 -28.22 -22.92
C GLY A 456 3.82 -27.27 -22.82
N ASP A 457 4.87 -27.68 -22.11
CA ASP A 457 6.05 -26.83 -21.87
C ASP A 457 6.80 -26.48 -23.16
N ALA A 458 6.86 -27.39 -24.13
CA ALA A 458 7.52 -27.16 -25.41
C ALA A 458 6.82 -26.06 -26.24
N GLU A 459 5.48 -26.06 -26.31
CA GLU A 459 4.71 -24.99 -26.94
C GLU A 459 4.86 -23.67 -26.18
N VAL A 460 4.89 -23.71 -24.84
CA VAL A 460 5.10 -22.51 -24.00
C VAL A 460 6.48 -21.90 -24.26
N ASP A 461 7.54 -22.71 -24.36
CA ASP A 461 8.89 -22.24 -24.66
C ASP A 461 8.98 -21.66 -26.08
N SER A 462 8.34 -22.31 -27.05
CA SER A 462 8.22 -21.82 -28.43
C SER A 462 7.51 -20.47 -28.48
N ALA A 463 6.43 -20.32 -27.72
CA ALA A 463 5.68 -19.08 -27.59
C ALA A 463 6.48 -17.99 -26.89
N ARG A 464 7.22 -18.32 -25.81
CA ARG A 464 8.09 -17.36 -25.13
C ARG A 464 9.17 -16.82 -26.06
N SER A 465 9.79 -17.70 -26.86
CA SER A 465 10.77 -17.32 -27.89
C SER A 465 10.15 -16.39 -28.94
N PHE A 466 8.98 -16.76 -29.48
CA PHE A 466 8.24 -15.94 -30.44
C PHE A 466 7.84 -14.57 -29.86
N LEU A 467 7.28 -14.52 -28.65
CA LEU A 467 6.89 -13.30 -27.96
C LEU A 467 8.10 -12.39 -27.72
N GLY A 468 9.23 -12.96 -27.32
CA GLY A 468 10.48 -12.22 -27.15
C GLY A 468 10.98 -11.57 -28.45
N GLN A 469 10.70 -12.19 -29.61
CA GLN A 469 11.06 -11.65 -30.93
C GLN A 469 10.08 -10.56 -31.37
N ILE A 470 8.77 -10.83 -31.37
CA ILE A 470 7.77 -9.87 -31.88
C ILE A 470 7.62 -8.67 -30.95
N SER A 471 7.82 -8.83 -29.65
CA SER A 471 7.65 -7.72 -28.70
C SER A 471 8.61 -6.58 -29.01
N ARG A 472 9.83 -6.86 -29.48
CA ARG A 472 10.81 -5.83 -29.86
C ARG A 472 10.41 -5.00 -31.08
N THR A 473 9.69 -5.60 -32.02
CA THR A 473 9.36 -4.94 -33.30
C THR A 473 7.95 -4.37 -33.34
N THR A 474 7.06 -4.91 -32.51
CA THR A 474 5.62 -4.59 -32.53
C THR A 474 5.11 -3.98 -31.25
N SER A 475 5.79 -4.16 -30.12
CA SER A 475 5.34 -3.55 -28.88
C SER A 475 5.80 -2.10 -28.75
N LEU A 476 5.03 -1.34 -27.99
CA LEU A 476 5.30 0.01 -27.55
C LEU A 476 4.78 0.18 -26.13
N GLN A 477 5.15 1.26 -25.46
CA GLN A 477 4.55 1.63 -24.19
C GLN A 477 3.54 2.75 -24.42
N GLN A 478 2.42 2.66 -23.71
CA GLN A 478 1.36 3.65 -23.76
C GLN A 478 0.97 4.06 -22.34
N ALA A 479 0.91 5.37 -22.12
CA ALA A 479 0.38 5.94 -20.90
C ALA A 479 -1.11 5.60 -20.76
N ARG A 480 -1.48 5.26 -19.54
CA ARG A 480 -2.86 5.13 -19.07
C ARG A 480 -3.02 6.01 -17.84
N TYR A 481 -3.99 6.90 -17.88
CA TYR A 481 -4.37 7.73 -16.73
C TYR A 481 -5.67 7.21 -16.17
N ASP A 482 -5.65 6.85 -14.90
CA ASP A 482 -6.83 6.37 -14.19
C ASP A 482 -7.51 7.60 -13.55
N GLY A 483 -8.71 7.93 -14.05
CA GLY A 483 -9.40 9.20 -13.75
C GLY A 483 -8.95 10.37 -14.65
N PRO A 484 -9.54 11.57 -14.47
CA PRO A 484 -9.28 12.75 -15.29
C PRO A 484 -7.96 13.46 -14.92
N LEU A 485 -6.86 12.71 -14.83
CA LEU A 485 -5.52 13.18 -14.49
C LEU A 485 -4.64 13.46 -15.72
N ARG A 486 -5.00 12.97 -16.91
CA ARG A 486 -4.24 13.23 -18.13
C ARG A 486 -4.12 14.74 -18.38
N GLY A 487 -2.91 15.17 -18.73
CA GLY A 487 -2.61 16.57 -19.05
C GLY A 487 -2.61 17.53 -17.86
N THR A 488 -2.82 17.06 -16.63
CA THR A 488 -2.66 17.88 -15.41
C THR A 488 -1.22 17.80 -14.90
N GLU A 489 -0.81 18.78 -14.09
CA GLU A 489 0.50 18.75 -13.43
C GLU A 489 0.68 17.49 -12.56
N VAL A 490 -0.38 17.03 -11.89
CA VAL A 490 -0.37 15.76 -11.14
C VAL A 490 -0.10 14.59 -12.08
N GLY A 491 -0.86 14.47 -13.18
CA GLY A 491 -0.66 13.39 -14.14
C GLY A 491 0.74 13.39 -14.76
N MET A 492 1.31 14.57 -15.04
CA MET A 492 2.68 14.67 -15.55
C MET A 492 3.73 14.25 -14.51
N ASN A 493 3.56 14.60 -13.23
CA ASN A 493 4.46 14.11 -12.17
C ASN A 493 4.36 12.58 -11.99
N LEU A 494 3.14 12.01 -12.05
CA LEU A 494 2.97 10.55 -12.00
C LEU A 494 3.66 9.86 -13.18
N PHE A 495 3.53 10.41 -14.39
CA PHE A 495 4.23 9.93 -15.58
C PHE A 495 5.75 10.05 -15.40
N TYR A 496 6.25 11.22 -14.98
CA TYR A 496 7.66 11.52 -14.80
C TYR A 496 8.33 10.52 -13.86
N THR A 497 7.79 10.38 -12.65
CA THR A 497 8.40 9.58 -11.57
C THR A 497 8.37 8.09 -11.87
N ASP A 498 7.33 7.62 -12.54
CA ASP A 498 7.27 6.25 -13.05
C ASP A 498 8.30 6.00 -14.17
N LEU A 499 8.32 6.83 -15.21
CA LEU A 499 9.26 6.66 -16.32
C LEU A 499 10.71 6.79 -15.85
N LEU A 500 11.01 7.74 -14.97
CA LEU A 500 12.36 7.95 -14.46
C LEU A 500 12.84 6.74 -13.64
N ALA A 501 11.99 6.17 -12.78
CA ALA A 501 12.32 4.97 -12.02
C ALA A 501 12.70 3.81 -12.96
N LYS A 502 11.95 3.64 -14.06
CA LYS A 502 12.24 2.65 -15.08
C LYS A 502 13.57 2.93 -15.80
N LEU A 503 13.82 4.17 -16.21
CA LEU A 503 15.07 4.56 -16.87
C LEU A 503 16.29 4.33 -15.98
N TRP A 504 16.20 4.69 -14.70
CA TRP A 504 17.27 4.44 -13.72
C TRP A 504 17.43 2.96 -13.36
N SER A 505 16.35 2.17 -13.34
CA SER A 505 16.46 0.72 -13.11
C SER A 505 17.26 0.01 -14.21
N PHE A 506 17.29 0.56 -15.42
CA PHE A 506 18.02 0.01 -16.56
C PHE A 506 19.41 0.61 -16.77
N ASP A 507 19.81 1.60 -15.96
CA ASP A 507 20.98 2.41 -16.26
C ASP A 507 20.93 3.02 -17.66
N TYR A 508 19.74 3.49 -18.05
CA TYR A 508 19.50 4.05 -19.37
C TYR A 508 20.48 5.19 -19.62
N ARG A 509 21.34 5.04 -20.62
CA ARG A 509 22.41 5.99 -20.96
C ARG A 509 23.35 6.31 -19.79
N ARG A 510 23.57 5.36 -18.87
CA ARG A 510 24.40 5.54 -17.67
C ARG A 510 23.89 6.66 -16.76
N SER A 511 22.58 6.89 -16.74
CA SER A 511 21.94 7.98 -15.99
C SER A 511 21.60 7.64 -14.54
N THR A 512 21.77 6.39 -14.11
CA THR A 512 21.47 5.98 -12.73
C THR A 512 22.32 6.78 -11.74
N PRO A 513 21.73 7.35 -10.67
CA PRO A 513 22.43 8.28 -9.79
C PRO A 513 23.34 7.59 -8.76
N SER A 514 23.97 6.46 -9.10
CA SER A 514 24.87 5.69 -8.20
C SER A 514 26.02 6.50 -7.59
N ARG A 515 26.38 7.63 -8.21
CA ARG A 515 27.42 8.54 -7.72
C ARG A 515 26.93 9.59 -6.73
N PHE A 516 25.62 9.83 -6.71
CA PHE A 516 24.99 10.90 -5.93
C PHE A 516 24.10 10.34 -4.81
N VAL A 517 23.54 9.14 -5.04
CA VAL A 517 22.78 8.39 -4.06
C VAL A 517 23.57 7.14 -3.72
N GLU A 518 24.22 7.16 -2.56
CA GLU A 518 25.07 6.08 -2.07
C GLU A 518 24.30 4.74 -2.02
N GLY A 519 24.91 3.67 -2.53
CA GLY A 519 24.29 2.34 -2.58
C GLY A 519 23.23 2.17 -3.68
N PHE A 520 22.90 3.22 -4.44
CA PHE A 520 21.97 3.09 -5.55
C PHE A 520 22.61 2.26 -6.66
N GLU A 521 22.17 1.02 -6.80
CA GLU A 521 22.61 0.13 -7.88
C GLU A 521 21.44 -0.35 -8.72
N PRO A 522 21.49 -0.13 -10.06
CA PRO A 522 20.46 -0.64 -10.94
C PRO A 522 20.58 -2.17 -11.02
N PRO A 523 19.46 -2.91 -11.16
CA PRO A 523 19.47 -4.36 -11.31
C PRO A 523 20.50 -4.84 -12.33
N THR A 524 20.69 -4.10 -13.41
CA THR A 524 21.61 -4.40 -14.52
C THR A 524 23.08 -4.54 -14.12
N ARG A 525 23.48 -3.96 -12.99
CA ARG A 525 24.84 -4.01 -12.44
C ARG A 525 24.98 -4.99 -11.27
N ARG A 526 23.88 -5.48 -10.71
CA ARG A 526 23.91 -6.41 -9.58
C ARG A 526 24.25 -7.82 -10.07
N PRO A 527 25.15 -8.54 -9.37
CA PRO A 527 25.35 -9.96 -9.60
C PRO A 527 24.01 -10.70 -9.49
N ARG A 528 23.72 -11.58 -10.47
CA ARG A 528 22.57 -12.47 -10.38
C ARG A 528 23.02 -13.74 -9.68
N SER A 529 22.33 -14.13 -8.61
CA SER A 529 22.55 -15.44 -8.02
C SER A 529 22.08 -16.54 -8.98
N PRO A 530 22.94 -17.52 -9.32
CA PRO A 530 22.56 -18.65 -10.18
C PRO A 530 21.40 -19.48 -9.63
N ALA A 531 21.17 -19.46 -8.30
CA ALA A 531 20.06 -20.15 -7.65
C ALA A 531 18.69 -19.68 -8.18
N TYR A 532 18.64 -18.49 -8.79
CA TYR A 532 17.41 -17.88 -9.27
C TYR A 532 17.33 -17.72 -10.78
N ASP A 533 18.28 -18.26 -11.57
CA ASP A 533 18.28 -18.07 -13.02
C ASP A 533 17.01 -18.60 -13.70
N ALA A 534 16.53 -19.78 -13.28
CA ALA A 534 15.28 -20.34 -13.80
C ALA A 534 14.09 -19.40 -13.52
N LEU A 535 13.99 -18.88 -12.29
CA LEU A 535 12.92 -17.99 -11.87
C LEU A 535 12.99 -16.63 -12.59
N ASN A 536 14.19 -16.07 -12.74
CA ASN A 536 14.43 -14.82 -13.45
C ASN A 536 14.11 -14.94 -14.95
N ASN A 537 14.33 -16.11 -15.55
CA ASN A 537 13.99 -16.38 -16.94
C ASN A 537 12.49 -16.60 -17.13
N GLU A 538 11.85 -17.35 -16.24
CA GLU A 538 10.40 -17.60 -16.25
C GLU A 538 9.61 -16.28 -16.06
N TYR A 539 10.04 -15.47 -15.08
CA TYR A 539 9.39 -14.21 -14.70
C TYR A 539 10.21 -13.00 -15.12
N SER A 540 10.63 -13.01 -16.38
CA SER A 540 11.46 -11.96 -16.96
C SER A 540 10.74 -10.63 -17.12
N ASN A 541 9.40 -10.60 -17.13
CA ASN A 541 8.64 -9.36 -17.13
C ASN A 541 8.31 -8.94 -15.70
N SER A 542 8.40 -7.63 -15.45
CA SER A 542 8.04 -7.07 -14.15
C SER A 542 7.23 -5.81 -14.30
N ARG A 543 6.36 -5.59 -13.34
CA ARG A 543 5.49 -4.43 -13.26
C ARG A 543 5.80 -3.72 -11.96
N LEU A 544 6.31 -2.50 -12.06
CA LEU A 544 6.81 -1.67 -10.97
C LEU A 544 5.77 -0.62 -10.63
N TRP A 545 5.45 -0.44 -9.35
CA TRP A 545 4.51 0.59 -8.92
C TRP A 545 4.98 1.38 -7.72
N PHE A 546 4.63 2.67 -7.77
CA PHE A 546 4.52 3.49 -6.57
C PHE A 546 3.10 3.41 -6.01
N GLY A 547 2.98 3.39 -4.68
CA GLY A 547 1.69 3.47 -4.01
C GLY A 547 1.82 3.90 -2.55
N PRO A 548 0.71 4.10 -1.83
CA PRO A 548 0.76 4.44 -0.41
C PRO A 548 1.20 3.21 0.39
N GLU A 549 2.04 3.41 1.39
CA GLU A 549 2.49 2.39 2.34
C GLU A 549 1.54 2.35 3.55
N PRO A 550 0.72 1.30 3.71
CA PRO A 550 -0.31 1.28 4.76
C PRO A 550 0.22 1.40 6.19
N SER A 551 1.48 1.06 6.43
CA SER A 551 2.13 1.18 7.74
C SER A 551 2.55 2.62 8.09
N LYS A 552 2.54 3.55 7.12
CA LYS A 552 3.05 4.93 7.26
C LYS A 552 1.98 5.99 7.44
N PHE A 553 0.75 5.58 7.71
CA PHE A 553 -0.31 6.49 8.12
C PHE A 553 -1.23 5.82 9.13
N LEU A 554 -1.89 6.62 9.97
CA LEU A 554 -2.80 6.19 11.01
C LEU A 554 -4.09 6.97 10.93
N ARG A 555 -5.20 6.26 10.78
CA ARG A 555 -6.52 6.83 10.93
C ARG A 555 -6.98 6.61 12.37
N THR A 556 -7.43 7.67 13.02
CA THR A 556 -8.06 7.66 14.33
C THR A 556 -9.51 8.15 14.21
N GLN A 557 -10.23 8.30 15.32
CA GLN A 557 -11.55 8.95 15.31
C GLN A 557 -11.49 10.46 15.04
N ARG A 558 -10.33 11.09 15.27
CA ARG A 558 -10.15 12.54 15.24
C ARG A 558 -9.40 13.03 14.00
N GLY A 559 -8.66 12.15 13.34
CA GLY A 559 -7.72 12.56 12.32
C GLY A 559 -7.03 11.40 11.60
N LEU A 560 -6.38 11.76 10.51
CA LEU A 560 -5.42 10.97 9.76
C LEU A 560 -4.04 11.58 10.01
N TYR A 561 -3.12 10.78 10.53
CA TYR A 561 -1.72 11.18 10.76
C TYR A 561 -0.83 10.45 9.77
N LEU A 562 0.10 11.17 9.17
CA LEU A 562 0.94 10.71 8.08
C LEU A 562 2.40 10.81 8.53
N SER A 563 3.21 9.81 8.18
CA SER A 563 4.66 9.92 8.37
C SER A 563 5.22 10.93 7.36
N HIS A 564 6.46 11.38 7.59
CA HIS A 564 7.21 12.20 6.65
C HIS A 564 7.20 11.58 5.24
N ARG A 565 7.37 10.26 5.15
CA ARG A 565 7.27 9.46 3.93
C ARG A 565 6.10 8.48 3.99
N ILE A 566 5.27 8.44 2.95
CA ILE A 566 4.25 7.38 2.82
C ILE A 566 4.31 6.63 1.48
N VAL A 567 5.21 6.98 0.57
CA VAL A 567 5.34 6.27 -0.70
C VAL A 567 6.11 4.97 -0.49
N ARG A 568 5.65 3.91 -1.14
CA ARG A 568 6.41 2.68 -1.33
C ARG A 568 6.61 2.39 -2.81
N LEU A 569 7.75 1.77 -3.12
CA LEU A 569 7.99 1.09 -4.38
C LEU A 569 7.78 -0.41 -4.17
N TYR A 570 6.98 -1.03 -5.04
CA TYR A 570 6.79 -2.47 -5.05
C TYR A 570 6.62 -2.95 -6.48
N SER A 571 6.82 -4.23 -6.71
CA SER A 571 6.58 -4.81 -8.02
C SER A 571 5.88 -6.16 -7.90
N ALA A 572 5.56 -6.70 -9.07
CA ALA A 572 5.17 -8.06 -9.26
C ALA A 572 5.75 -8.50 -10.61
N SER A 573 6.14 -9.76 -10.69
CA SER A 573 6.63 -10.31 -11.96
C SER A 573 5.54 -11.12 -12.62
N ASN A 574 5.64 -11.32 -13.93
CA ASN A 574 4.67 -12.12 -14.67
C ASN A 574 5.33 -12.95 -15.77
N ASP A 575 4.71 -14.08 -16.08
CA ASP A 575 5.05 -14.90 -17.23
C ASP A 575 4.31 -14.31 -18.46
N PRO A 576 5.01 -13.87 -19.52
CA PRO A 576 4.37 -13.32 -20.72
C PRO A 576 3.41 -14.28 -21.40
N THR A 577 3.55 -15.60 -21.18
CA THR A 577 2.65 -16.61 -21.75
C THR A 577 1.35 -16.78 -20.93
N ARG A 578 1.28 -16.19 -19.73
CA ARG A 578 0.14 -16.25 -18.82
C ARG A 578 -0.30 -14.84 -18.41
N PRO A 579 -0.84 -14.05 -19.36
CA PRO A 579 -1.26 -12.68 -19.09
C PRO A 579 -2.28 -12.61 -17.94
N GLY A 580 -2.23 -11.52 -17.18
CA GLY A 580 -3.10 -11.30 -16.02
C GLY A 580 -2.72 -12.09 -14.76
N ARG A 581 -1.72 -12.98 -14.81
CA ARG A 581 -1.22 -13.71 -13.64
C ARG A 581 0.10 -13.13 -13.14
N GLU A 582 -0.02 -12.20 -12.20
CA GLU A 582 1.13 -11.67 -11.46
C GLU A 582 1.55 -12.65 -10.35
N VAL A 583 2.86 -12.74 -10.12
CA VAL A 583 3.49 -13.53 -9.05
C VAL A 583 4.36 -12.61 -8.19
N PRO A 584 4.77 -13.05 -6.98
CA PRO A 584 5.80 -12.33 -6.23
C PRO A 584 7.01 -12.04 -7.12
N THR A 585 7.55 -10.83 -6.97
CA THR A 585 8.67 -10.31 -7.76
C THR A 585 9.84 -11.30 -7.86
N ALA A 586 10.47 -11.38 -9.03
CA ALA A 586 11.70 -12.12 -9.18
C ALA A 586 12.81 -11.51 -8.28
N PRO A 587 13.66 -12.31 -7.61
CA PRO A 587 14.62 -11.82 -6.61
C PRO A 587 15.52 -10.69 -7.12
N PHE A 588 15.86 -10.75 -8.41
CA PHE A 588 16.58 -9.70 -9.12
C PHE A 588 15.95 -8.32 -8.94
N TRP A 589 14.64 -8.22 -9.19
CA TRP A 589 13.86 -6.98 -9.06
C TRP A 589 13.55 -6.64 -7.60
N GLU A 590 13.26 -7.64 -6.76
CA GLU A 590 12.93 -7.43 -5.35
C GLU A 590 14.08 -6.74 -4.60
N SER A 591 15.33 -7.08 -4.91
CA SER A 591 16.49 -6.42 -4.33
C SER A 591 16.52 -4.92 -4.64
N PHE A 592 16.17 -4.53 -5.87
CA PHE A 592 16.16 -3.13 -6.31
C PHE A 592 14.99 -2.39 -5.67
N ASP A 593 13.80 -2.96 -5.72
CA ASP A 593 12.59 -2.35 -5.16
C ASP A 593 12.72 -2.16 -3.64
N SER A 594 13.22 -3.19 -2.94
CA SER A 594 13.45 -3.13 -1.51
C SER A 594 14.48 -2.05 -1.17
N TRP A 595 15.57 -1.95 -1.92
CA TRP A 595 16.59 -0.92 -1.67
C TRP A 595 16.03 0.48 -1.92
N TRP A 596 15.33 0.70 -3.03
CA TRP A 596 14.76 2.00 -3.37
C TRP A 596 13.67 2.40 -2.37
N HIS A 597 12.73 1.50 -2.07
CA HIS A 597 11.66 1.71 -1.08
C HIS A 597 12.23 2.21 0.24
N THR A 598 13.31 1.55 0.66
CA THR A 598 14.04 1.89 1.86
C THR A 598 14.70 3.28 1.78
N HIS A 599 15.41 3.58 0.69
CA HIS A 599 16.20 4.80 0.49
C HIS A 599 15.45 5.88 -0.31
N TYR A 600 14.12 5.88 -0.23
CA TYR A 600 13.29 6.77 -1.02
C TYR A 600 13.58 8.24 -0.72
N GLU A 601 13.89 8.58 0.53
CA GLU A 601 14.18 9.97 0.92
C GLU A 601 15.46 10.47 0.24
N GLU A 602 16.53 9.66 0.22
CA GLU A 602 17.78 10.01 -0.46
C GLU A 602 17.54 10.21 -1.98
N VAL A 603 16.72 9.34 -2.57
CA VAL A 603 16.31 9.50 -3.97
C VAL A 603 15.50 10.78 -4.19
N ALA A 604 14.58 11.10 -3.28
CA ALA A 604 13.73 12.28 -3.36
C ALA A 604 14.50 13.59 -3.11
N TRP A 605 15.54 13.56 -2.28
CA TRP A 605 16.47 14.67 -2.12
C TRP A 605 17.31 14.91 -3.36
N HIS A 606 17.71 13.84 -4.04
CA HIS A 606 18.40 13.96 -5.33
C HIS A 606 17.46 14.51 -6.41
N GLU A 607 16.26 13.92 -6.55
CA GLU A 607 15.25 14.27 -7.55
C GLU A 607 13.93 14.67 -6.88
N GLN A 608 13.69 15.98 -6.79
CA GLN A 608 12.61 16.57 -6.02
C GLN A 608 11.21 16.27 -6.57
N GLU A 609 11.06 15.79 -7.81
CA GLU A 609 9.77 15.30 -8.29
C GLU A 609 9.27 14.08 -7.49
N TYR A 610 10.16 13.32 -6.83
CA TYR A 610 9.74 12.29 -5.87
C TYR A 610 9.24 12.89 -4.54
N GLN A 611 9.72 14.07 -4.11
CA GLN A 611 9.10 14.77 -2.97
C GLN A 611 7.65 15.19 -3.31
N ARG A 612 7.43 15.70 -4.53
CA ARG A 612 6.08 15.98 -5.05
C ARG A 612 5.22 14.73 -5.13
N LEU A 613 5.78 13.60 -5.58
CA LEU A 613 5.07 12.32 -5.58
C LEU A 613 4.62 11.92 -4.18
N ASN A 614 5.46 12.10 -3.16
CA ASN A 614 5.10 11.84 -1.77
C ASN A 614 3.93 12.72 -1.30
N GLU A 615 3.94 14.01 -1.64
CA GLU A 615 2.83 14.91 -1.32
C GLU A 615 1.54 14.55 -2.08
N ILE A 616 1.63 14.21 -3.37
CA ILE A 616 0.47 13.70 -4.14
C ILE A 616 -0.09 12.44 -3.46
N MET A 617 0.77 11.53 -3.01
CA MET A 617 0.37 10.31 -2.32
C MET A 617 -0.36 10.63 -1.01
N LYS A 618 0.16 11.58 -0.22
CA LYS A 618 -0.43 12.02 1.06
C LYS A 618 -1.79 12.65 0.88
N TRP A 619 -1.92 13.58 -0.06
CA TRP A 619 -3.19 14.20 -0.39
C TRP A 619 -4.19 13.19 -0.95
N SER A 620 -3.75 12.25 -1.79
CA SER A 620 -4.62 11.16 -2.25
C SER A 620 -5.10 10.27 -1.10
N THR A 621 -4.24 10.01 -0.10
CA THR A 621 -4.56 9.23 1.10
C THR A 621 -5.60 9.94 1.97
N ALA A 622 -5.47 11.26 2.14
CA ALA A 622 -6.46 12.09 2.83
C ALA A 622 -7.81 12.09 2.10
N VAL A 623 -7.82 12.28 0.78
CA VAL A 623 -9.03 12.28 -0.05
C VAL A 623 -9.71 10.89 -0.04
N ALA A 624 -8.94 9.81 -0.16
CA ALA A 624 -9.45 8.45 -0.09
C ALA A 624 -10.07 8.12 1.27
N MET A 625 -9.52 8.64 2.36
CA MET A 625 -10.10 8.51 3.69
C MET A 625 -11.43 9.26 3.82
N LEU A 626 -11.54 10.45 3.23
CA LEU A 626 -12.79 11.21 3.21
C LEU A 626 -13.87 10.46 2.41
N ASP A 627 -13.50 9.87 1.28
CA ASP A 627 -14.41 9.05 0.47
C ASP A 627 -14.88 7.79 1.22
N ASP A 628 -13.98 7.06 1.88
CA ASP A 628 -14.33 5.91 2.74
C ASP A 628 -15.26 6.29 3.91
N THR A 629 -15.24 7.55 4.35
CA THR A 629 -16.08 8.06 5.44
C THR A 629 -17.30 8.85 4.98
N ASP A 630 -17.65 8.78 3.69
CA ASP A 630 -18.74 9.55 3.07
C ASP A 630 -18.66 11.06 3.41
N SER A 631 -17.43 11.56 3.48
CA SER A 631 -17.07 12.92 3.89
C SER A 631 -16.30 13.65 2.77
N LEU A 632 -16.32 13.14 1.54
CA LEU A 632 -15.65 13.74 0.38
C LEU A 632 -16.15 15.18 0.11
N SER A 633 -17.40 15.46 0.49
CA SER A 633 -18.01 16.80 0.42
C SER A 633 -17.34 17.84 1.33
N ALA A 634 -16.56 17.44 2.33
CA ALA A 634 -15.79 18.36 3.17
C ALA A 634 -14.76 19.18 2.37
N LEU A 635 -14.36 18.67 1.19
CA LEU A 635 -13.49 19.35 0.24
C LEU A 635 -14.23 19.82 -1.02
N LYS A 636 -15.57 19.94 -1.00
CA LYS A 636 -16.36 20.46 -2.13
C LYS A 636 -15.92 21.88 -2.54
N ILE A 637 -15.30 22.63 -1.63
CA ILE A 637 -14.65 23.91 -1.89
C ILE A 637 -13.61 23.86 -3.03
N LEU A 638 -13.10 22.68 -3.38
CA LEU A 638 -12.13 22.48 -4.47
C LEU A 638 -12.78 22.27 -5.85
N ALA A 639 -14.11 22.19 -5.93
CA ALA A 639 -14.82 21.91 -7.19
C ALA A 639 -14.63 23.01 -8.25
N ASP A 640 -14.51 24.26 -7.82
CA ASP A 640 -14.41 25.41 -8.72
C ASP A 640 -12.96 25.81 -9.05
N VAL A 641 -11.97 25.14 -8.44
CA VAL A 641 -10.55 25.38 -8.73
C VAL A 641 -10.24 24.84 -10.13
N ARG A 642 -9.78 25.73 -11.02
CA ARG A 642 -9.39 25.42 -12.39
C ARG A 642 -7.89 25.27 -12.48
N PHE A 643 -7.44 24.37 -13.35
CA PHE A 643 -6.02 24.13 -13.62
C PHE A 643 -5.84 23.60 -15.05
N PRO A 644 -4.63 23.72 -15.64
CA PRO A 644 -4.34 23.20 -16.97
C PRO A 644 -4.57 21.69 -17.08
N ARG A 645 -5.06 21.25 -18.24
CA ARG A 645 -5.40 19.83 -18.53
C ARG A 645 -4.88 19.38 -19.90
N ASP A 646 -4.00 20.17 -20.49
CA ASP A 646 -3.50 20.04 -21.86
C ASP A 646 -1.98 19.84 -21.92
N HIS A 647 -1.32 19.60 -20.78
CA HIS A 647 0.09 19.25 -20.77
C HIS A 647 0.36 18.00 -21.61
N TRP A 648 1.47 18.04 -22.33
CA TRP A 648 2.00 16.92 -23.10
C TRP A 648 3.41 16.62 -22.60
N PHE A 649 3.65 15.40 -22.12
CA PHE A 649 4.86 15.11 -21.33
C PHE A 649 6.19 15.55 -22.00
N PRO A 650 6.45 15.27 -23.30
CA PRO A 650 7.69 15.73 -23.95
C PRO A 650 7.91 17.24 -23.92
N SER A 651 6.84 18.04 -24.01
CA SER A 651 6.94 19.50 -23.90
C SER A 651 7.08 19.92 -22.44
N TRP A 652 6.23 19.36 -21.58
CA TRP A 652 6.22 19.62 -20.15
C TRP A 652 7.60 19.41 -19.51
N VAL A 653 8.27 18.28 -19.78
CA VAL A 653 9.57 17.97 -19.18
C VAL A 653 10.68 18.91 -19.66
N ARG A 654 10.66 19.29 -20.95
CA ARG A 654 11.64 20.24 -21.51
C ARG A 654 11.49 21.64 -20.95
N GLU A 655 10.26 22.13 -20.84
CA GLU A 655 9.95 23.44 -20.25
C GLU A 655 10.38 23.53 -18.78
N ARG A 656 10.41 22.38 -18.11
CA ARG A 656 10.68 22.26 -16.67
C ARG A 656 12.11 21.88 -16.30
N GLN A 657 12.89 21.37 -17.25
CA GLN A 657 14.26 20.91 -17.00
C GLN A 657 15.12 21.95 -16.25
N VAL A 658 15.10 23.20 -16.72
CA VAL A 658 15.93 24.28 -16.15
C VAL A 658 15.29 24.87 -14.88
N PRO A 659 14.02 25.31 -14.88
CA PRO A 659 13.44 25.94 -13.69
C PRO A 659 13.38 25.02 -12.47
N LEU A 660 13.27 23.71 -12.69
CA LEU A 660 13.16 22.71 -11.63
C LEU A 660 14.45 21.96 -11.35
N ALA A 661 15.51 22.24 -12.12
CA ALA A 661 16.79 21.55 -12.03
C ALA A 661 16.67 20.01 -11.99
N LEU A 662 15.80 19.46 -12.86
CA LEU A 662 15.57 18.02 -13.00
C LEU A 662 16.90 17.29 -13.24
N LYS A 663 17.13 16.17 -12.54
CA LYS A 663 18.46 15.53 -12.53
C LYS A 663 18.73 14.66 -13.73
N PHE A 664 17.68 14.09 -14.31
CA PHE A 664 17.81 13.36 -15.57
C PHE A 664 17.91 14.34 -16.73
N ASP A 665 19.05 14.35 -17.42
CA ASP A 665 19.36 15.32 -18.47
C ASP A 665 19.26 14.74 -19.89
N LYS A 666 18.82 13.48 -20.04
CA LYS A 666 18.75 12.76 -21.34
C LYS A 666 17.35 12.66 -21.93
N TRP A 667 16.45 13.60 -21.60
CA TRP A 667 15.06 13.55 -22.08
C TRP A 667 14.95 13.61 -23.61
N ASP A 668 15.86 14.32 -24.29
CA ASP A 668 15.88 14.39 -25.76
C ASP A 668 16.26 13.05 -26.43
N GLU A 669 16.84 12.12 -25.67
CA GLU A 669 17.13 10.76 -26.15
C GLU A 669 15.96 9.80 -25.96
N VAL A 670 15.03 10.13 -25.06
CA VAL A 670 13.79 9.37 -24.86
C VAL A 670 12.84 9.68 -26.00
N ARG A 671 12.63 8.70 -26.88
CA ARG A 671 11.80 8.87 -28.07
C ARG A 671 10.32 8.77 -27.71
N PHE A 672 9.55 9.77 -28.09
CA PHE A 672 8.09 9.73 -28.03
C PHE A 672 7.51 9.68 -29.44
N PHE A 673 6.41 8.95 -29.61
CA PHE A 673 5.64 9.06 -30.84
C PHE A 673 4.94 10.43 -30.90
N PRO A 674 4.82 11.05 -32.07
CA PRO A 674 4.09 12.30 -32.22
C PRO A 674 2.63 12.15 -31.80
N ARG A 675 2.05 13.22 -31.27
CA ARG A 675 0.59 13.33 -31.10
C ARG A 675 -0.06 13.24 -32.49
N GLN A 676 -0.94 12.27 -32.70
CA GLN A 676 -1.69 11.99 -33.92
C GLN A 676 -2.94 12.88 -34.10
N GLY A 677 -3.09 13.91 -33.27
CA GLY A 677 -3.95 15.08 -33.57
C GLY A 677 -5.23 15.17 -32.75
N THR A 678 -5.58 14.18 -31.93
CA THR A 678 -6.70 14.33 -30.97
C THR A 678 -6.21 14.80 -29.61
N SER A 679 -7.04 15.56 -28.91
CA SER A 679 -6.77 15.95 -27.51
C SER A 679 -6.75 14.75 -26.57
N ASP A 680 -7.32 13.62 -27.01
CA ASP A 680 -7.55 12.41 -26.21
C ASP A 680 -6.46 11.34 -26.33
N GLU A 681 -5.37 11.63 -27.03
CA GLU A 681 -4.25 10.70 -27.09
C GLU A 681 -3.35 10.79 -25.87
N ALA A 682 -2.99 9.62 -25.35
CA ALA A 682 -1.99 9.48 -24.31
C ALA A 682 -0.58 9.34 -24.92
N GLU A 683 0.42 9.66 -24.11
CA GLU A 683 1.83 9.51 -24.42
C GLU A 683 2.16 8.07 -24.84
N ARG A 684 2.89 7.95 -25.94
CA ARG A 684 3.38 6.67 -26.45
C ARG A 684 4.87 6.78 -26.70
N LEU A 685 5.61 5.72 -26.41
CA LEU A 685 7.04 5.59 -26.68
C LEU A 685 7.38 4.17 -27.09
N PRO A 686 8.51 3.92 -27.76
CA PRO A 686 9.02 2.57 -27.97
C PRO A 686 9.15 1.82 -26.64
N ILE A 687 9.13 0.49 -26.66
CA ILE A 687 9.49 -0.28 -25.46
C ILE A 687 10.86 0.16 -24.97
N LEU A 688 10.95 0.40 -23.67
CA LEU A 688 12.22 0.65 -23.00
C LEU A 688 13.03 -0.65 -23.03
N GLU A 689 13.99 -0.72 -23.94
CA GLU A 689 14.90 -1.85 -24.06
C GLU A 689 16.18 -1.61 -23.25
N GLN A 690 16.61 -2.65 -22.56
CA GLN A 690 17.90 -2.69 -21.88
C GLN A 690 18.89 -3.51 -22.71
N ARG A 691 20.15 -3.06 -22.75
CA ARG A 691 21.25 -3.87 -23.28
C ARG A 691 21.38 -5.14 -22.43
N ASN A 692 21.33 -6.32 -23.06
CA ASN A 692 21.53 -7.64 -22.44
C ASN A 692 20.41 -8.12 -21.49
N TRP A 693 19.19 -7.58 -21.58
CA TRP A 693 18.02 -8.13 -20.90
C TRP A 693 16.84 -8.21 -21.87
N SER A 694 16.07 -9.30 -21.79
CA SER A 694 15.00 -9.62 -22.73
C SER A 694 13.60 -9.38 -22.16
N GLY A 695 13.49 -8.95 -20.90
CA GLY A 695 12.21 -8.67 -20.27
C GLY A 695 11.67 -7.29 -20.63
N THR A 696 10.43 -7.04 -20.19
CA THR A 696 9.81 -5.72 -20.24
C THR A 696 9.50 -5.23 -18.82
N LEU A 697 9.74 -3.95 -18.57
CA LEU A 697 9.32 -3.27 -17.35
C LEU A 697 8.10 -2.41 -17.64
N SER A 698 7.05 -2.61 -16.86
CA SER A 698 5.77 -1.93 -16.95
C SER A 698 5.36 -1.39 -15.59
N GLY A 699 4.14 -0.86 -15.44
CA GLY A 699 3.58 -0.43 -14.16
C GLY A 699 3.46 1.07 -14.06
N GLY A 700 3.34 1.63 -12.86
CA GLY A 700 2.87 3.01 -12.72
C GLY A 700 2.85 3.59 -11.32
N VAL A 701 1.89 4.49 -11.09
CA VAL A 701 1.60 5.04 -9.76
C VAL A 701 0.13 4.80 -9.43
N SER A 702 -0.12 4.10 -8.33
CA SER A 702 -1.47 3.91 -7.79
C SER A 702 -1.70 4.87 -6.64
N LEU A 703 -2.66 5.79 -6.79
CA LEU A 703 -3.07 6.65 -5.68
C LEU A 703 -3.98 5.89 -4.71
N ALA A 704 -4.11 6.40 -3.48
CA ALA A 704 -4.95 5.77 -2.48
C ALA A 704 -6.43 5.70 -2.92
N THR A 705 -7.14 4.67 -2.46
CA THR A 705 -8.58 4.46 -2.74
C THR A 705 -9.33 4.24 -1.44
N ALA A 706 -10.67 4.29 -1.43
CA ALA A 706 -11.44 3.92 -0.25
C ALA A 706 -11.07 2.50 0.26
N GLY A 707 -10.75 1.57 -0.66
CA GLY A 707 -10.28 0.22 -0.33
C GLY A 707 -8.97 0.18 0.47
N THR A 708 -8.15 1.24 0.41
CA THR A 708 -6.96 1.41 1.27
C THR A 708 -7.34 1.44 2.76
N PHE A 709 -8.52 1.99 3.09
CA PHE A 709 -9.01 2.11 4.48
C PHE A 709 -9.94 0.99 4.91
N ALA A 710 -10.56 0.27 3.97
CA ALA A 710 -11.42 -0.88 4.29
C ALA A 710 -10.73 -1.96 5.16
N LYS A 711 -9.40 -2.10 5.03
CA LYS A 711 -8.58 -3.04 5.84
C LYS A 711 -7.95 -2.39 7.07
N LYS A 712 -8.18 -1.11 7.30
CA LYS A 712 -7.53 -0.28 8.32
C LYS A 712 -8.58 0.57 9.03
N PRO A 713 -9.40 -0.04 9.91
CA PRO A 713 -10.41 0.70 10.65
C PRO A 713 -9.74 1.83 11.46
N ALA A 714 -10.52 2.86 11.78
CA ALA A 714 -10.06 3.91 12.68
C ALA A 714 -9.53 3.27 13.97
N MET A 715 -8.24 3.46 14.25
CA MET A 715 -7.62 2.96 15.45
C MET A 715 -7.98 3.90 16.59
N ASP A 716 -8.78 3.39 17.52
CA ASP A 716 -8.81 3.87 18.88
C ASP A 716 -7.97 2.85 19.65
N PHE A 717 -6.67 3.10 19.79
CA PHE A 717 -5.82 2.20 20.55
C PHE A 717 -6.44 2.09 21.94
N ALA A 718 -6.87 0.88 22.31
CA ALA A 718 -7.39 0.65 23.63
C ALA A 718 -6.35 1.17 24.63
N ARG A 719 -6.82 1.84 25.70
CA ARG A 719 -5.93 2.39 26.74
C ARG A 719 -4.96 1.34 27.31
N SER A 720 -5.26 0.05 27.13
CA SER A 720 -4.44 -1.09 27.53
C SER A 720 -3.23 -1.39 26.63
N VAL A 721 -3.14 -0.85 25.41
CA VAL A 721 -1.98 -1.07 24.53
C VAL A 721 -0.88 -0.05 24.89
N PRO A 722 0.30 -0.50 25.38
CA PRO A 722 1.42 0.38 25.69
C PRO A 722 1.80 1.23 24.48
N VAL A 723 2.09 2.51 24.70
CA VAL A 723 2.43 3.45 23.61
C VAL A 723 3.71 3.02 22.87
N SER A 724 4.67 2.42 23.59
CA SER A 724 5.92 1.82 23.09
C SER A 724 5.70 0.82 21.96
N VAL A 725 4.64 -0.01 22.03
CA VAL A 725 4.35 -1.05 21.04
C VAL A 725 3.39 -0.61 19.93
N ARG A 726 2.80 0.59 20.02
CA ARG A 726 1.87 1.08 18.99
C ARG A 726 2.61 1.34 17.69
N ARG A 727 2.07 0.82 16.58
CA ARG A 727 2.49 1.12 15.21
C ARG A 727 1.25 1.21 14.34
N ALA A 728 1.26 2.09 13.34
CA ALA A 728 0.13 2.08 12.41
C ALA A 728 0.13 0.88 11.47
N GLY A 729 1.23 0.12 11.40
CA GLY A 729 1.31 -1.16 10.70
C GLY A 729 0.59 -2.32 11.40
N LEU A 730 -0.07 -2.12 12.55
CA LEU A 730 -0.75 -3.18 13.30
C LEU A 730 -2.23 -3.36 12.92
N ARG A 731 -2.73 -4.59 13.12
CA ARG A 731 -4.15 -4.95 13.10
C ARG A 731 -4.71 -4.91 14.52
N VAL A 732 -5.38 -3.82 14.88
CA VAL A 732 -5.88 -3.58 16.24
C VAL A 732 -6.77 -4.70 16.80
N PRO A 733 -7.72 -5.29 16.04
CA PRO A 733 -8.57 -6.37 16.58
C PRO A 733 -7.79 -7.60 17.07
N ASP A 734 -6.54 -7.76 16.64
CA ASP A 734 -5.69 -8.91 16.95
C ASP A 734 -4.70 -8.61 18.08
N ILE A 735 -4.74 -7.42 18.69
CA ILE A 735 -3.85 -7.06 19.80
C ILE A 735 -4.42 -7.62 21.10
N SER A 736 -3.63 -8.46 21.78
CA SER A 736 -3.94 -8.93 23.13
C SER A 736 -2.76 -8.71 24.07
N VAL A 737 -3.00 -7.98 25.16
CA VAL A 737 -2.03 -7.74 26.22
C VAL A 737 -2.41 -8.58 27.43
N SER A 738 -1.48 -9.39 27.94
CA SER A 738 -1.64 -10.18 29.16
C SER A 738 -0.45 -9.98 30.10
N SER A 739 -0.53 -10.53 31.32
CA SER A 739 0.60 -10.52 32.25
C SER A 739 1.80 -11.36 31.77
N THR A 740 1.60 -12.25 30.80
CA THR A 740 2.65 -13.13 30.26
C THR A 740 3.27 -12.60 28.98
N GLY A 741 2.70 -11.55 28.38
CA GLY A 741 3.20 -11.00 27.13
C GLY A 741 2.20 -10.21 26.32
N THR A 742 2.67 -9.71 25.19
CA THR A 742 1.85 -8.98 24.22
C THR A 742 1.85 -9.72 22.90
N ARG A 743 0.67 -10.04 22.37
CA ARG A 743 0.50 -10.58 21.02
C ARG A 743 -0.03 -9.49 20.10
N LEU A 744 0.60 -9.37 18.94
CA LEU A 744 0.31 -8.39 17.90
C LEU A 744 0.16 -9.11 16.55
N SER A 745 -0.61 -8.52 15.63
CA SER A 745 -0.60 -8.90 14.22
C SER A 745 -0.33 -7.68 13.35
N THR A 746 0.46 -7.84 12.28
CA THR A 746 0.75 -6.76 11.33
C THR A 746 -0.27 -6.72 10.20
N LEU A 747 -0.37 -5.60 9.49
CA LEU A 747 -1.18 -5.49 8.27
C LEU A 747 -0.73 -6.48 7.18
N ARG A 748 0.54 -6.90 7.19
CA ARG A 748 1.08 -7.94 6.27
C ARG A 748 0.62 -9.35 6.61
N GLY A 749 0.16 -9.60 7.85
CA GLY A 749 -0.25 -10.92 8.32
C GLY A 749 0.76 -11.60 9.26
N ASP A 750 1.85 -10.91 9.61
CA ASP A 750 2.83 -11.43 10.57
C ASP A 750 2.20 -11.47 11.97
N SER A 751 2.45 -12.54 12.73
CA SER A 751 2.06 -12.65 14.14
C SER A 751 3.29 -12.47 15.01
N ILE A 752 3.24 -11.51 15.93
CA ILE A 752 4.34 -11.18 16.84
C ILE A 752 3.90 -11.50 18.27
N VAL A 753 4.76 -12.16 19.03
CA VAL A 753 4.54 -12.43 20.46
C VAL A 753 5.75 -11.94 21.25
N LEU A 754 5.50 -11.03 22.18
CA LEU A 754 6.47 -10.48 23.12
C LEU A 754 6.32 -11.25 24.42
N GLU A 755 7.33 -12.02 24.81
CA GLU A 755 7.30 -12.86 26.00
C GLU A 755 8.48 -12.52 26.91
N ARG A 756 8.24 -12.52 28.21
CA ARG A 756 9.30 -12.41 29.20
C ARG A 756 9.94 -13.78 29.43
N GLN A 757 11.26 -13.87 29.37
CA GLN A 757 12.01 -15.10 29.62
C GLN A 757 13.15 -14.84 30.61
N GLY A 758 12.87 -15.05 31.91
CA GLY A 758 13.84 -14.79 32.97
C GLY A 758 14.09 -13.28 33.18
N THR A 759 15.36 -12.87 33.08
CA THR A 759 15.80 -11.46 33.09
C THR A 759 15.63 -10.79 31.73
N GLY A 760 15.61 -11.58 30.66
CA GLY A 760 15.48 -11.10 29.29
C GLY A 760 14.06 -11.23 28.73
N PHE A 761 13.99 -10.90 27.44
CA PHE A 761 12.77 -10.90 26.66
C PHE A 761 13.00 -11.58 25.34
N VAL A 762 11.94 -12.21 24.82
CA VAL A 762 11.95 -12.81 23.50
C VAL A 762 10.80 -12.25 22.68
N THR A 763 11.14 -11.77 21.50
CA THR A 763 10.17 -11.49 20.44
C THR A 763 10.14 -12.65 19.48
N ASN A 764 8.98 -13.28 19.38
CA ASN A 764 8.70 -14.37 18.46
C ASN A 764 7.86 -13.85 17.29
N ILE A 765 8.43 -13.79 16.10
CA ILE A 765 7.75 -13.40 14.87
C ILE A 765 7.44 -14.67 14.08
N LYS A 766 6.16 -14.88 13.79
CA LYS A 766 5.69 -15.85 12.81
C LYS A 766 5.31 -15.07 11.54
N PRO A 767 6.16 -15.09 10.52
CA PRO A 767 5.92 -14.35 9.28
C PRO A 767 4.67 -14.85 8.56
N ASP A 768 4.06 -13.99 7.74
CA ASP A 768 3.01 -14.44 6.82
C ASP A 768 3.56 -15.56 5.89
N PRO A 769 2.81 -16.64 5.59
CA PRO A 769 3.28 -17.75 4.75
C PRO A 769 3.70 -17.36 3.33
N SER A 770 3.28 -16.19 2.84
CA SER A 770 3.70 -15.65 1.55
C SER A 770 5.05 -14.91 1.61
N THR A 771 5.54 -14.61 2.81
CA THR A 771 6.84 -13.94 3.02
C THR A 771 7.97 -14.85 2.53
N ARG A 772 8.82 -14.30 1.65
CA ARG A 772 10.01 -14.98 1.16
C ARG A 772 11.24 -14.49 1.93
N PHE A 773 12.06 -15.44 2.37
CA PHE A 773 13.33 -15.20 3.05
C PHE A 773 14.43 -15.54 2.05
N ARG A 774 14.83 -14.56 1.26
CA ARG A 774 15.75 -14.78 0.14
C ARG A 774 17.19 -14.58 0.60
N GLY A 775 18.02 -15.61 0.43
CA GLY A 775 19.47 -15.53 0.62
C GLY A 775 20.21 -15.60 -0.71
N VAL A 776 21.54 -15.59 -0.68
CA VAL A 776 22.36 -15.66 -1.89
C VAL A 776 22.22 -17.02 -2.59
N VAL A 777 22.08 -18.11 -1.82
CA VAL A 777 22.02 -19.48 -2.35
C VAL A 777 20.59 -20.00 -2.60
N GLY A 778 19.56 -19.20 -2.28
CA GLY A 778 18.15 -19.58 -2.50
C GLY A 778 17.18 -19.08 -1.43
N ASP A 779 15.91 -19.48 -1.58
CA ASP A 779 14.84 -19.12 -0.63
C ASP A 779 14.86 -20.05 0.60
N ALA A 780 14.89 -19.47 1.79
CA ALA A 780 14.68 -20.18 3.05
C ALA A 780 13.18 -20.26 3.39
N THR A 781 12.76 -21.41 3.93
CA THR A 781 11.42 -21.54 4.55
C THR A 781 11.54 -21.22 6.03
N VAL A 782 11.01 -20.07 6.44
CA VAL A 782 11.08 -19.63 7.83
C VAL A 782 9.72 -19.71 8.48
N SER A 783 9.58 -20.63 9.43
CA SER A 783 8.34 -20.81 10.21
C SER A 783 8.25 -19.86 11.40
N LYS A 784 9.40 -19.39 11.90
CA LYS A 784 9.53 -18.51 13.06
C LYS A 784 10.89 -17.80 13.02
N VAL A 785 10.89 -16.52 13.36
CA VAL A 785 12.09 -15.74 13.72
C VAL A 785 11.97 -15.39 15.20
N SER A 786 13.02 -15.60 15.98
CA SER A 786 13.04 -15.20 17.39
C SER A 786 14.24 -14.30 17.61
N HIS A 787 14.04 -13.16 18.26
CA HIS A 787 15.15 -12.39 18.81
C HIS A 787 14.98 -12.30 20.32
N ALA A 788 16.09 -12.39 21.03
CA ALA A 788 16.12 -12.23 22.48
C ALA A 788 16.96 -11.00 22.82
N VAL A 789 16.49 -10.23 23.80
CA VAL A 789 17.25 -9.15 24.43
C VAL A 789 17.45 -9.57 25.88
N ASP A 790 18.70 -9.79 26.28
CA ASP A 790 19.06 -9.99 27.68
C ASP A 790 19.71 -8.71 28.19
N VAL A 791 19.47 -8.35 29.44
CA VAL A 791 20.08 -7.16 30.04
C VAL A 791 20.77 -7.64 31.29
N ASP A 792 22.09 -7.76 31.23
CA ASP A 792 22.90 -8.03 32.42
C ASP A 792 23.26 -6.70 33.08
N GLY A 793 23.62 -6.71 34.38
CA GLY A 793 23.88 -5.49 35.13
C GLY A 793 25.00 -4.56 34.58
N ALA A 794 25.64 -4.93 33.46
CA ALA A 794 26.68 -4.16 32.77
C ALA A 794 26.33 -3.79 31.31
N GLY A 795 25.27 -4.33 30.69
CA GLY A 795 24.94 -4.07 29.27
C GLY A 795 23.67 -4.75 28.74
N VAL A 796 23.44 -4.63 27.42
CA VAL A 796 22.37 -5.26 26.62
C VAL A 796 22.96 -6.15 25.55
#